data_AF-A0A959F5H1-F1
#
_entry.id   AF-A0A959F5H1-F1
#
_cell.length_a   1.000
_cell.length_b   1.000
_cell.length_c   1.000
_cell.angle_alpha   90.00
_cell.angle_beta   90.00
_cell.angle_gamma   90.00
#
_symmetry.space_group_name_H-M   'P 1'
#
loop_
_entity.id
_entity.type
_entity.pdbx_description
1 polymer ?
#
loop_
_entity_poly.entity_id
_entity_poly.type
_entity_poly.pdbx_seq_one_letter_code
_entity_poly.pdbx_strand_id
1 'polypeptide(L)'
;MLLSSHHWIFELWSRLHPLLVHFPLGLLVGILIVDSWGRIRRKKGDYRSLIYLGAFTAMIAATMGGALRASGEYAGTLVDQHQFTGYLTAGLALLTALIYWKKQGGFPAYLSLWITCISTGIAGHLGAELTHGQDYLSSVLPWNRYEAMDPAKLEAFHAFASADSFPADQLDRLNLEVRAIFAHNCYQCHSTEKRKGDLALDHKEGVFAGGENGPMLVSGSADESDIIRRLELPRSHDDAMPPKGKVLQKEEIALIRLWIDQGAHWADSTFKVFREAELALVEPELPDAPKTIKHPVDRFVNQYLEQNGLEWPEVIDDRQFIRRAHLDISGLLPSPEAVAKFLEDDSPDKRSRLIDTLLADRQSYALHWLSFWNDLLRNDYSGTGFITGGRKQITEWLYVALLEGKPYDRIAAELIDPGPESEGFIKGIKWRGEVNASQRTELQAAQNISQSLLGLNLKCASCHNSFVNNLTLDQAYGFANIFAEKPLEVHRCDKPTGRIAQTAFLYPQLGEVNADSLKDRLEQLAKVIVQPANGRLYRTVVNRYWDRLLGRGLVAPVDEMDNLPWSQALLDWLAADFINNGYDFHHLLKQIMTSRTYQLPAVAYPSPEYLASEKFIFQGPAVRRLTAEQFVDAFSQVVSPFYYGVAFDPQHRPVDAQWIWHEEIELDRRVLPKPGTRRFRKRFNINQKDALQKAEVLITADHGYTFWLNEKKITEGADWRRVQRLEIPVDILQPENIIAVAGTNEGVIANPAGLLFTLRLQYADGKTEWVYSDRSWKSTADTLAQAWTTLEFDDLAWANAWRVGSFQNSYWGSLLNYTFTPDSIDLPFARAALVRQDDFMKTLGRPVRENVSTKRSEEATLLQSLMLTNSSFFHEYLSRGADNWLERSGLDRSALIDQLYLNALGRLPVRKEKKLLVKKMETEDPGEALQDILWALVLLPEFQLI
;
A
#
# COMPACT_ATOMS: atom_id res chain seq x y z
N MET A 1 15.50 55.16 9.14
CA MET A 1 16.34 54.28 8.30
C MET A 1 16.74 52.95 8.99
N LEU A 2 15.97 52.43 9.97
CA LEU A 2 16.29 51.17 10.68
C LEU A 2 15.09 50.24 10.93
N LEU A 3 14.00 50.40 10.16
CA LEU A 3 12.83 49.52 10.21
C LEU A 3 12.39 49.19 8.78
N SER A 4 13.22 48.45 8.06
CA SER A 4 12.80 47.66 6.89
C SER A 4 12.46 46.25 7.38
N SER A 5 11.25 45.78 7.07
CA SER A 5 10.67 44.50 7.49
C SER A 5 11.25 43.27 6.78
N HIS A 6 12.50 43.34 6.28
CA HIS A 6 13.15 42.27 5.52
C HIS A 6 14.52 41.88 6.08
N HIS A 7 14.78 42.14 7.35
CA HIS A 7 15.92 41.49 7.99
C HIS A 7 15.54 40.05 8.37
N TRP A 8 16.30 39.07 7.87
CA TRP A 8 16.21 37.65 8.27
C TRP A 8 16.17 37.47 9.79
N ILE A 9 16.71 38.44 10.54
CA ILE A 9 16.62 38.54 11.99
C ILE A 9 15.15 38.60 12.44
N PHE A 10 14.30 39.46 11.89
CA PHE A 10 12.88 39.54 12.26
C PHE A 10 12.10 38.28 11.90
N GLU A 11 12.41 37.67 10.76
CA GLU A 11 11.77 36.42 10.34
C GLU A 11 12.20 35.25 11.23
N LEU A 12 13.49 35.14 11.56
CA LEU A 12 14.02 34.22 12.55
C LEU A 12 13.35 34.46 13.91
N TRP A 13 13.26 35.70 14.38
CA TRP A 13 12.54 36.07 15.61
C TRP A 13 11.07 35.63 15.59
N SER A 14 10.37 35.77 14.47
CA SER A 14 8.99 35.30 14.33
C SER A 14 8.88 33.78 14.33
N ARG A 15 9.87 33.07 13.80
CA ARG A 15 9.93 31.59 13.79
C ARG A 15 10.41 31.00 15.11
N LEU A 16 10.95 31.81 16.01
CA LEU A 16 11.21 31.44 17.42
C LEU A 16 9.93 31.46 18.28
N HIS A 17 8.74 31.70 17.72
CA HIS A 17 7.50 31.63 18.48
C HIS A 17 7.25 30.28 19.19
N PRO A 18 7.60 29.08 18.66
CA PRO A 18 7.46 27.81 19.39
C PRO A 18 8.23 27.80 20.72
N LEU A 19 9.36 28.52 20.75
CA LEU A 19 10.20 28.77 21.94
C LEU A 19 9.46 29.63 23.00
N LEU A 20 8.54 30.49 22.56
CA LEU A 20 7.64 31.29 23.41
C LEU A 20 6.32 30.57 23.75
N VAL A 21 5.82 29.68 22.89
CA VAL A 21 4.58 28.92 23.14
C VAL A 21 4.80 27.86 24.23
N HIS A 22 6.02 27.35 24.38
CA HIS A 22 6.48 26.74 25.63
C HIS A 22 6.82 27.85 26.65
N PHE A 23 5.76 28.54 27.11
CA PHE A 23 5.75 29.67 28.06
C PHE A 23 6.86 29.66 29.15
N PRO A 24 7.24 28.51 29.73
CA PRO A 24 8.25 28.49 30.77
C PRO A 24 9.72 28.48 30.31
N LEU A 25 10.00 28.06 29.07
CA LEU A 25 11.33 28.12 28.45
C LEU A 25 11.65 29.52 27.96
N GLY A 26 10.66 30.21 27.39
CA GLY A 26 10.74 31.64 27.07
C GLY A 26 10.98 32.52 28.31
N LEU A 27 10.52 32.09 29.49
CA LEU A 27 10.72 32.77 30.76
C LEU A 27 12.21 32.80 31.17
N LEU A 28 12.92 31.67 31.08
CA LEU A 28 14.36 31.58 31.39
C LEU A 28 15.21 32.46 30.46
N VAL A 29 14.87 32.46 29.16
CA VAL A 29 15.51 33.32 28.14
C VAL A 29 15.19 34.80 28.40
N GLY A 30 13.96 35.12 28.77
CA GLY A 30 13.55 36.47 29.15
C GLY A 30 14.30 37.00 30.38
N ILE A 31 14.46 36.17 31.42
CA ILE A 31 15.24 36.52 32.62
C ILE A 31 16.69 36.82 32.25
N LEU A 32 17.30 36.01 31.37
CA LEU A 32 18.66 36.25 30.91
C LEU A 32 18.79 37.62 30.24
N ILE A 33 17.88 37.96 29.31
CA ILE A 33 17.88 39.25 28.61
C ILE A 33 17.72 40.41 29.61
N VAL A 34 16.78 40.31 30.54
CA VAL A 34 16.51 41.38 31.52
C VAL A 34 17.66 41.51 32.53
N ASP A 35 18.28 40.42 32.99
CA ASP A 35 19.43 40.46 33.91
C ASP A 35 20.69 41.00 33.23
N SER A 36 20.95 40.61 31.98
CA SER A 36 22.03 41.18 31.15
C SER A 36 21.84 42.69 30.95
N TRP A 37 20.62 43.14 30.65
CA TRP A 37 20.30 44.56 30.51
C TRP A 37 20.36 45.33 31.85
N GLY A 38 19.92 44.70 32.93
CA GLY A 38 19.96 45.24 34.30
C GLY A 38 21.40 45.52 34.76
N ARG A 39 22.35 44.67 34.40
CA ARG A 39 23.79 44.90 34.67
C ARG A 39 24.36 46.08 33.89
N ILE A 40 23.97 46.25 32.63
CA ILE A 40 24.36 47.43 31.82
C ILE A 40 23.85 48.72 32.47
N ARG A 41 22.67 48.68 33.11
CA ARG A 41 22.06 49.81 33.83
C ARG A 41 22.32 49.84 35.35
N ARG A 42 23.15 48.94 35.89
CA ARG A 42 23.45 48.78 37.33
C ARG A 42 22.22 48.64 38.26
N LYS A 43 21.11 48.05 37.78
CA LYS A 43 19.94 47.69 38.61
C LYS A 43 19.84 46.18 38.75
N LYS A 44 19.80 45.67 39.98
CA LYS A 44 19.57 44.24 40.28
C LYS A 44 18.07 43.99 40.39
N GLY A 45 17.52 43.09 39.57
CA GLY A 45 16.19 42.53 39.79
C GLY A 45 16.28 41.17 40.48
N ASP A 46 15.26 40.81 41.26
CA ASP A 46 15.15 39.46 41.84
C ASP A 46 14.27 38.59 40.93
N TYR A 47 14.91 37.63 40.25
CA TYR A 47 14.25 36.75 39.29
C TYR A 47 14.15 35.29 39.78
N ARG A 48 14.42 35.03 41.07
CA ARG A 48 14.47 33.66 41.62
C ARG A 48 13.17 32.89 41.41
N SER A 49 12.04 33.52 41.68
CA SER A 49 10.71 32.90 41.52
C SER A 49 10.47 32.47 40.07
N LEU A 50 10.98 33.25 39.11
CA LEU A 50 10.87 32.95 37.68
C LEU A 50 11.83 31.82 37.27
N ILE A 51 13.06 31.80 37.79
CA ILE A 51 14.00 30.69 37.55
C ILE A 51 13.45 29.37 38.10
N TYR A 52 12.85 29.38 39.29
CA TYR A 52 12.21 28.20 39.88
C TYR A 52 11.00 27.74 39.06
N LEU A 53 10.17 28.68 38.61
CA LEU A 53 9.04 28.38 37.75
C LEU A 53 9.50 27.76 36.42
N GLY A 54 10.55 28.29 35.79
CA GLY A 54 11.14 27.75 34.57
C GLY A 54 11.75 26.36 34.75
N ALA A 55 12.42 26.09 35.88
CA ALA A 55 12.97 24.76 36.17
C ALA A 55 11.88 23.71 36.43
N PHE A 56 10.86 24.06 37.22
CA PHE A 56 9.74 23.16 37.55
C PHE A 56 8.98 22.70 36.29
N THR A 57 8.72 23.64 35.41
CA THR A 57 7.97 23.40 34.17
C THR A 57 8.80 22.72 33.09
N ALA A 58 10.10 22.99 32.98
CA ALA A 58 11.01 22.23 32.12
C ALA A 58 11.02 20.74 32.51
N MET A 59 10.97 20.44 33.81
CA MET A 59 10.81 19.07 34.31
C MET A 59 9.48 18.44 33.90
N ILE A 60 8.37 19.15 34.02
CA ILE A 60 7.05 18.67 33.57
C ILE A 60 7.07 18.39 32.06
N ALA A 61 7.56 19.34 31.26
CA ALA A 61 7.62 19.22 29.80
C ALA A 61 8.46 18.01 29.35
N ALA A 62 9.64 17.82 29.95
CA ALA A 62 10.49 16.66 29.65
C ALA A 62 9.83 15.33 30.07
N THR A 63 9.11 15.32 31.20
CA THR A 63 8.39 14.14 31.68
C THR A 63 7.21 13.79 30.78
N MET A 64 6.39 14.77 30.41
CA MET A 64 5.27 14.58 29.48
C MET A 64 5.74 14.19 28.08
N GLY A 65 6.82 14.80 27.57
CA GLY A 65 7.45 14.39 26.30
C GLY A 65 7.98 12.96 26.35
N GLY A 66 8.56 12.53 27.48
CA GLY A 66 8.93 11.14 27.72
C GLY A 66 7.74 10.18 27.71
N ALA A 67 6.63 10.55 28.33
CA ALA A 67 5.40 9.77 28.31
C ALA A 67 4.80 9.67 26.89
N LEU A 68 4.88 10.74 26.09
CA LEU A 68 4.45 10.77 24.69
C LEU A 68 5.35 9.90 23.79
N ARG A 69 6.65 9.83 24.06
CA ARG A 69 7.54 8.86 23.38
C ARG A 69 7.19 7.43 23.77
N ALA A 70 6.88 7.20 25.04
CA ALA A 70 6.51 5.88 25.57
C ALA A 70 5.16 5.37 25.04
N SER A 71 4.25 6.24 24.58
CA SER A 71 3.01 5.83 23.93
C SER A 71 3.19 5.31 22.49
N GLY A 72 4.39 5.45 21.91
CA GLY A 72 4.75 4.85 20.62
C GLY A 72 4.25 5.61 19.38
N GLU A 73 3.57 6.74 19.54
CA GLU A 73 3.05 7.54 18.42
C GLU A 73 4.14 8.32 17.65
N TYR A 74 5.30 8.56 18.28
CA TYR A 74 6.41 9.32 17.68
C TYR A 74 7.72 8.53 17.78
N ALA A 75 8.44 8.36 16.66
CA ALA A 75 9.71 7.64 16.58
C ALA A 75 10.65 8.24 15.51
N GLY A 76 11.96 8.06 15.68
CA GLY A 76 12.99 8.53 14.75
C GLY A 76 14.15 9.24 15.46
N THR A 77 15.30 9.34 14.79
CA THR A 77 16.53 9.92 15.33
C THR A 77 16.34 11.36 15.82
N LEU A 78 15.53 12.15 15.11
CA LEU A 78 15.20 13.53 15.48
C LEU A 78 14.36 13.62 16.76
N VAL A 79 13.43 12.68 16.95
CA VAL A 79 12.62 12.57 18.18
C VAL A 79 13.52 12.24 19.37
N ASP A 80 14.45 11.29 19.19
CA ASP A 80 15.39 10.88 20.24
C ASP A 80 16.36 12.01 20.62
N GLN A 81 16.84 12.78 19.63
CA GLN A 81 17.67 13.97 19.86
C GLN A 81 16.90 15.09 20.59
N HIS A 82 15.66 15.35 20.19
CA HIS A 82 14.80 16.33 20.87
C HIS A 82 14.51 15.91 22.32
N GLN A 83 14.23 14.63 22.55
CA GLN A 83 13.99 14.08 23.89
C GLN A 83 15.23 14.20 24.79
N PHE A 84 16.41 13.81 24.29
CA PHE A 84 17.66 13.90 25.04
C PHE A 84 17.99 15.33 25.42
N THR A 85 17.89 16.26 24.47
CA THR A 85 18.13 17.70 24.71
C THR A 85 17.07 18.30 25.63
N GLY A 86 15.83 17.80 25.61
CA GLY A 86 14.78 18.13 26.58
C GLY A 86 15.14 17.71 28.02
N TYR A 87 15.60 16.47 28.23
CA TYR A 87 16.06 16.01 29.55
C TYR A 87 17.28 16.78 30.05
N LEU A 88 18.25 17.03 29.17
CA LEU A 88 19.43 17.83 29.49
C LEU A 88 19.03 19.26 29.91
N THR A 89 18.09 19.87 29.20
CA THR A 89 17.57 21.21 29.52
C THR A 89 16.87 21.24 30.88
N ALA A 90 16.06 20.23 31.21
CA ALA A 90 15.42 20.13 32.52
C ALA A 90 16.45 19.96 33.65
N GLY A 91 17.47 19.13 33.46
CA GLY A 91 18.57 18.94 34.43
C GLY A 91 19.40 20.22 34.63
N LEU A 92 19.73 20.92 33.55
CA LEU A 92 20.44 22.20 33.61
C LEU A 92 19.60 23.29 34.28
N ALA A 93 18.30 23.36 34.00
CA ALA A 93 17.40 24.32 34.63
C ALA A 93 17.30 24.11 36.15
N LEU A 94 17.23 22.85 36.61
CA LEU A 94 17.30 22.51 38.04
C LEU A 94 18.64 22.92 38.67
N LEU A 95 19.76 22.67 37.99
CA LEU A 95 21.07 23.09 38.46
C LEU A 95 21.17 24.63 38.57
N THR A 96 20.68 25.36 37.58
CA THR A 96 20.58 26.83 37.60
C THR A 96 19.75 27.29 38.79
N ALA A 97 18.57 26.69 39.02
CA ALA A 97 17.74 26.98 40.18
C ALA A 97 18.49 26.77 41.50
N LEU A 98 19.19 25.65 41.67
CA LEU A 98 19.97 25.35 42.88
C LEU A 98 21.13 26.34 43.10
N ILE A 99 21.79 26.78 42.03
CA ILE A 99 22.87 27.78 42.11
C ILE A 99 22.31 29.14 42.54
N TYR A 100 21.16 29.56 42.00
CA TYR A 100 20.48 30.80 42.37
C TYR A 100 19.85 30.76 43.77
N TRP A 101 19.56 29.56 44.29
CA TRP A 101 19.16 29.33 45.68
C TRP A 101 20.32 29.59 46.65
N LYS A 102 21.52 29.04 46.36
CA LYS A 102 22.70 29.17 47.23
C LYS A 102 23.47 30.49 47.11
N LYS A 103 23.47 31.14 45.94
CA LYS A 103 24.23 32.39 45.69
C LYS A 103 23.41 33.40 44.89
N GLN A 104 23.36 34.64 45.34
CA GLN A 104 22.68 35.72 44.60
C GLN A 104 23.63 36.34 43.57
N GLY A 105 23.37 36.11 42.28
CA GLY A 105 23.86 36.96 41.19
C GLY A 105 25.38 37.05 40.97
N GLY A 106 26.11 35.93 41.04
CA GLY A 106 27.54 35.85 40.68
C GLY A 106 27.80 35.35 39.26
N PHE A 107 29.07 35.36 38.81
CA PHE A 107 29.50 34.80 37.52
C PHE A 107 29.07 33.34 37.31
N PRO A 108 29.17 32.42 38.31
CA PRO A 108 28.73 31.04 38.14
C PRO A 108 27.21 30.88 37.94
N ALA A 109 26.42 31.71 38.62
CA ALA A 109 24.96 31.71 38.46
C ALA A 109 24.58 32.15 37.04
N TYR A 110 25.21 33.22 36.57
CA TYR A 110 25.01 33.73 35.22
C TYR A 110 25.46 32.74 34.13
N LEU A 111 26.61 32.10 34.32
CA LEU A 111 27.10 31.06 33.41
C LEU A 111 26.15 29.86 33.36
N SER A 112 25.62 29.43 34.51
CA SER A 112 24.63 28.34 34.53
C SER A 112 23.34 28.69 33.80
N LEU A 113 22.85 29.94 33.93
CA LEU A 113 21.66 30.40 33.21
C LEU A 113 21.90 30.46 31.69
N TRP A 114 23.09 30.91 31.26
CA TRP A 114 23.50 30.91 29.85
C TRP A 114 23.53 29.50 29.26
N ILE A 115 24.16 28.55 29.95
CA ILE A 115 24.24 27.15 29.50
C ILE A 115 22.83 26.54 29.37
N THR A 116 21.96 26.78 30.35
CA THR A 116 20.56 26.34 30.31
C THR A 116 19.79 26.96 29.13
N CYS A 117 20.00 28.25 28.85
CA CYS A 117 19.35 28.91 27.70
C CYS A 117 19.85 28.39 26.35
N ILE A 118 21.14 28.06 26.22
CA ILE A 118 21.69 27.43 25.00
C ILE A 118 21.06 26.05 24.77
N SER A 119 21.03 25.22 25.82
CA SER A 119 20.38 23.90 25.76
C SER A 119 18.90 24.01 25.38
N THR A 120 18.20 24.99 25.95
CA THR A 120 16.80 25.30 25.63
C THR A 120 16.61 25.68 24.16
N GLY A 121 17.54 26.48 23.60
CA GLY A 121 17.53 26.85 22.20
C GLY A 121 17.68 25.65 21.26
N ILE A 122 18.57 24.72 21.59
CA ILE A 122 18.77 23.48 20.82
C ILE A 122 17.53 22.59 20.92
N ALA A 123 16.99 22.38 22.12
CA ALA A 123 15.77 21.59 22.30
C ALA A 123 14.59 22.22 21.53
N GLY A 124 14.43 23.53 21.58
CA GLY A 124 13.41 24.26 20.82
C GLY A 124 13.59 24.15 19.30
N HIS A 125 14.82 24.14 18.80
CA HIS A 125 15.13 23.94 17.39
C HIS A 125 14.71 22.56 16.88
N LEU A 126 15.11 21.50 17.60
CA LEU A 126 14.75 20.13 17.24
C LEU A 126 13.24 19.88 17.34
N GLY A 127 12.57 20.52 18.32
CA GLY A 127 11.10 20.48 18.43
C GLY A 127 10.38 21.17 17.28
N ALA A 128 10.95 22.27 16.77
CA ALA A 128 10.43 22.97 15.61
C ALA A 128 10.65 22.18 14.31
N GLU A 129 11.77 21.46 14.17
CA GLU A 129 12.01 20.56 13.03
C GLU A 129 11.00 19.41 12.99
N LEU A 130 10.63 18.85 14.15
CA LEU A 130 9.61 17.79 14.25
C LEU A 130 8.23 18.25 13.79
N THR A 131 7.88 19.51 13.98
CA THR A 131 6.53 20.05 13.72
C THR A 131 6.41 20.79 12.40
N HIS A 132 7.52 21.32 11.89
CA HIS A 132 7.54 22.21 10.73
C HIS A 132 8.57 21.82 9.63
N GLY A 133 9.28 20.70 9.78
CA GLY A 133 10.22 20.15 8.79
C GLY A 133 11.69 20.49 9.06
N GLN A 134 12.60 19.73 8.44
CA GLN A 134 14.05 19.68 8.75
C GLN A 134 14.82 20.99 8.57
N ASP A 135 14.21 22.05 8.04
CA ASP A 135 14.87 23.34 7.82
C ASP A 135 14.09 24.55 8.36
N TYR A 136 13.15 24.36 9.29
CA TYR A 136 12.24 25.43 9.70
C TYR A 136 12.95 26.70 10.24
N LEU A 137 13.98 26.54 11.09
CA LEU A 137 14.79 27.66 11.60
C LEU A 137 16.01 27.96 10.72
N SER A 138 16.57 26.95 10.04
CA SER A 138 17.77 27.09 9.22
C SER A 138 17.45 27.80 7.89
N SER A 139 16.27 27.57 7.30
CA SER A 139 15.83 28.14 6.01
C SER A 139 15.72 29.67 6.01
N VAL A 140 15.56 30.30 7.17
CA VAL A 140 15.54 31.77 7.26
C VAL A 140 16.93 32.37 7.29
N LEU A 141 18.00 31.58 7.53
CA LEU A 141 19.37 32.07 7.56
C LEU A 141 19.82 32.49 6.15
N PRO A 142 20.48 33.65 6.00
CA PRO A 142 20.77 34.22 4.68
C PRO A 142 21.66 33.34 3.80
N TRP A 143 22.44 32.42 4.37
CA TRP A 143 23.27 31.45 3.63
C TRP A 143 22.53 30.17 3.21
N ASN A 144 21.37 29.89 3.81
CA ASN A 144 20.50 28.77 3.43
C ASN A 144 19.35 29.19 2.50
N ARG A 145 19.18 30.50 2.27
CA ARG A 145 18.25 31.04 1.27
C ARG A 145 18.75 30.90 -0.17
N TYR A 146 19.98 30.41 -0.35
CA TYR A 146 20.53 30.04 -1.64
C TYR A 146 20.57 28.51 -1.72
N GLU A 147 19.43 27.88 -2.01
CA GLU A 147 19.52 26.74 -2.90
C GLU A 147 19.92 27.32 -4.25
N ALA A 148 21.21 27.20 -4.56
CA ALA A 148 21.68 27.43 -5.91
C ALA A 148 20.82 26.57 -6.84
N MET A 149 20.17 27.23 -7.80
CA MET A 149 19.59 26.58 -8.96
C MET A 149 20.60 25.54 -9.46
N ASP A 150 20.10 24.38 -9.90
CA ASP A 150 20.91 23.41 -10.65
C ASP A 150 21.84 24.21 -11.60
N PRO A 151 23.17 24.06 -11.51
CA PRO A 151 24.10 24.79 -12.36
C PRO A 151 23.71 24.73 -13.84
N ALA A 152 23.06 23.65 -14.29
CA ALA A 152 22.51 23.52 -15.64
C ALA A 152 21.33 24.46 -15.92
N LYS A 153 20.46 24.73 -14.94
CA LYS A 153 19.37 25.72 -15.06
C LYS A 153 19.90 27.16 -14.99
N LEU A 154 20.98 27.40 -14.25
CA LEU A 154 21.64 28.70 -14.18
C LEU A 154 22.46 29.00 -15.45
N GLU A 155 23.16 27.99 -15.99
CA GLU A 155 23.80 28.05 -17.32
C GLU A 155 22.75 28.22 -18.42
N ALA A 156 21.63 27.49 -18.36
CA ALA A 156 20.51 27.69 -19.29
C ALA A 156 19.93 29.10 -19.16
N PHE A 157 19.75 29.64 -17.95
CA PHE A 157 19.30 31.00 -17.72
C PHE A 157 20.25 32.06 -18.30
N HIS A 158 21.56 31.90 -18.10
CA HIS A 158 22.56 32.81 -18.65
C HIS A 158 22.75 32.67 -20.17
N ALA A 159 22.64 31.46 -20.72
CA ALA A 159 22.63 31.20 -22.14
C ALA A 159 21.34 31.72 -22.82
N PHE A 160 20.20 31.66 -22.13
CA PHE A 160 18.93 32.24 -22.59
C PHE A 160 19.00 33.76 -22.58
N ALA A 161 19.41 34.39 -21.47
CA ALA A 161 19.40 35.84 -21.31
C ALA A 161 20.34 36.63 -22.25
N SER A 162 21.17 35.95 -23.05
CA SER A 162 22.16 36.55 -23.96
C SER A 162 21.83 36.37 -25.45
N ALA A 163 20.68 35.79 -25.81
CA ALA A 163 20.27 35.58 -27.21
C ALA A 163 19.40 36.73 -27.74
N ASP A 164 19.72 37.24 -28.94
CA ASP A 164 18.99 38.35 -29.61
C ASP A 164 17.59 37.93 -30.13
N SER A 165 17.32 36.63 -30.26
CA SER A 165 16.00 36.08 -30.62
C SER A 165 15.90 34.61 -30.22
N PHE A 166 14.72 34.16 -29.80
CA PHE A 166 14.47 32.77 -29.41
C PHE A 166 13.70 31.99 -30.48
N PRO A 167 14.03 30.72 -30.73
CA PRO A 167 13.18 29.78 -31.44
C PRO A 167 11.78 29.67 -30.80
N ALA A 168 10.76 29.32 -31.62
CA ALA A 168 9.37 29.26 -31.18
C ALA A 168 9.13 28.32 -29.97
N ASP A 169 9.82 27.18 -29.90
CA ASP A 169 9.70 26.21 -28.80
C ASP A 169 10.28 26.72 -27.47
N GLN A 170 11.24 27.65 -27.54
CA GLN A 170 11.84 28.29 -26.38
C GLN A 170 10.94 29.42 -25.85
N LEU A 171 10.31 30.18 -26.75
CA LEU A 171 9.29 31.17 -26.39
C LEU A 171 8.05 30.52 -25.77
N ASP A 172 7.64 29.34 -26.26
CA ASP A 172 6.54 28.56 -25.68
C ASP A 172 6.85 28.10 -24.25
N ARG A 173 8.05 27.57 -24.01
CA ARG A 173 8.51 27.19 -22.66
C ARG A 173 8.56 28.37 -21.71
N LEU A 174 9.06 29.52 -22.16
CA LEU A 174 9.08 30.76 -21.40
C LEU A 174 7.65 31.23 -21.05
N ASN A 175 6.71 31.18 -22.00
CA ASN A 175 5.30 31.46 -21.74
C ASN A 175 4.71 30.55 -20.65
N LEU A 176 5.06 29.26 -20.63
CA LEU A 176 4.56 28.31 -19.64
C LEU A 176 5.06 28.59 -18.22
N GLU A 177 6.36 28.84 -18.05
CA GLU A 177 6.94 29.18 -16.75
C GLU A 177 6.26 30.43 -16.17
N VAL A 178 6.04 31.45 -17.01
CA VAL A 178 5.32 32.66 -16.62
C VAL A 178 3.86 32.39 -16.28
N ARG A 179 3.16 31.55 -17.05
CA ARG A 179 1.78 31.16 -16.75
C ARG A 179 1.66 30.34 -15.46
N ALA A 180 2.66 29.53 -15.12
CA ALA A 180 2.72 28.82 -13.85
C ALA A 180 2.89 29.81 -12.67
N ILE A 181 3.76 30.82 -12.84
CA ILE A 181 3.91 31.91 -11.86
C ILE A 181 2.58 32.66 -11.68
N PHE A 182 1.89 33.03 -12.76
CA PHE A 182 0.59 33.70 -12.67
C PHE A 182 -0.50 32.80 -12.08
N ALA A 183 -0.49 31.49 -12.38
CA ALA A 183 -1.44 30.55 -11.83
C ALA A 183 -1.33 30.44 -10.31
N HIS A 184 -0.11 30.36 -9.79
CA HIS A 184 0.15 30.21 -8.37
C HIS A 184 -0.09 31.52 -7.59
N ASN A 185 0.22 32.67 -8.21
CA ASN A 185 0.29 33.95 -7.47
C ASN A 185 -0.80 34.97 -7.85
N CYS A 186 -1.42 34.87 -9.03
CA CYS A 186 -2.24 35.96 -9.61
C CYS A 186 -3.69 35.56 -9.95
N TYR A 187 -3.96 34.34 -10.41
CA TYR A 187 -5.30 33.93 -10.90
C TYR A 187 -6.40 33.97 -9.84
N GLN A 188 -6.04 33.91 -8.55
CA GLN A 188 -7.00 34.05 -7.45
C GLN A 188 -7.73 35.41 -7.45
N CYS A 189 -7.16 36.41 -8.11
CA CYS A 189 -7.70 37.77 -8.22
C CYS A 189 -7.81 38.32 -9.66
N HIS A 190 -7.03 37.78 -10.61
CA HIS A 190 -6.96 38.24 -12.01
C HIS A 190 -7.13 37.09 -12.99
N SER A 191 -8.34 36.53 -13.08
CA SER A 191 -8.72 35.47 -14.00
C SER A 191 -10.06 35.76 -14.65
N THR A 192 -10.46 34.96 -15.64
CA THR A 192 -11.74 35.09 -16.36
C THR A 192 -12.93 35.19 -15.40
N GLU A 193 -12.91 34.39 -14.33
CA GLU A 193 -13.97 34.29 -13.31
C GLU A 193 -13.91 35.39 -12.23
N LYS A 194 -12.74 36.01 -12.04
CA LYS A 194 -12.54 37.04 -11.03
C LYS A 194 -11.56 38.08 -11.53
N ARG A 195 -12.12 39.23 -11.92
CA ARG A 195 -11.41 40.32 -12.59
C ARG A 195 -11.28 41.53 -11.66
N LYS A 196 -10.39 41.47 -10.68
CA LYS A 196 -10.10 42.67 -9.87
C LYS A 196 -9.38 43.70 -10.73
N GLY A 197 -9.89 44.94 -10.74
CA GLY A 197 -9.39 46.00 -11.62
C GLY A 197 -9.52 45.62 -13.10
N ASP A 198 -10.57 44.86 -13.46
CA ASP A 198 -10.89 44.35 -14.80
C ASP A 198 -9.81 43.52 -15.51
N LEU A 199 -8.72 43.18 -14.83
CA LEU A 199 -7.60 42.42 -15.38
C LEU A 199 -7.84 40.90 -15.30
N ALA A 200 -7.54 40.20 -16.39
CA ALA A 200 -7.51 38.73 -16.47
C ALA A 200 -6.16 38.25 -17.04
N LEU A 201 -5.47 37.35 -16.33
CA LEU A 201 -4.12 36.89 -16.69
C LEU A 201 -4.06 35.44 -17.18
N ASP A 202 -5.20 34.76 -17.25
CA ASP A 202 -5.32 33.31 -17.47
C ASP A 202 -5.54 32.91 -18.95
N HIS A 203 -5.77 33.87 -19.84
CA HIS A 203 -5.98 33.67 -21.27
C HIS A 203 -5.40 34.85 -22.08
N LYS A 204 -5.07 34.61 -23.35
CA LYS A 204 -4.39 35.57 -24.23
C LYS A 204 -5.14 36.90 -24.30
N GLU A 205 -6.42 36.83 -24.61
CA GLU A 205 -7.25 38.01 -24.86
C GLU A 205 -7.31 38.90 -23.61
N GLY A 206 -7.45 38.29 -22.42
CA GLY A 206 -7.46 39.02 -21.15
C GLY A 206 -6.14 39.70 -20.82
N VAL A 207 -5.03 38.99 -21.05
CA VAL A 207 -3.67 39.47 -20.78
C VAL A 207 -3.35 40.71 -21.62
N PHE A 208 -3.66 40.65 -22.91
CA PHE A 208 -3.41 41.75 -23.85
C PHE A 208 -4.46 42.87 -23.79
N ALA A 209 -5.66 42.61 -23.26
CA ALA A 209 -6.69 43.64 -23.06
C ALA A 209 -6.34 44.63 -21.93
N GLY A 210 -5.52 44.21 -20.95
CA GLY A 210 -5.16 45.03 -19.80
C GLY A 210 -6.25 45.07 -18.72
N GLY A 211 -6.26 46.12 -17.90
CA GLY A 211 -7.22 46.32 -16.82
C GLY A 211 -7.81 47.73 -16.77
N GLU A 212 -8.45 48.07 -15.66
CA GLU A 212 -9.13 49.36 -15.41
C GLU A 212 -8.21 50.58 -15.61
N ASN A 213 -6.90 50.40 -15.37
CA ASN A 213 -5.88 51.45 -15.52
C ASN A 213 -5.19 51.46 -16.90
N GLY A 214 -5.72 50.72 -17.89
CA GLY A 214 -5.17 50.61 -19.23
C GLY A 214 -4.33 49.35 -19.47
N PRO A 215 -3.43 49.36 -20.47
CA PRO A 215 -2.60 48.20 -20.81
C PRO A 215 -1.72 47.79 -19.61
N MET A 216 -1.84 46.52 -19.21
CA MET A 216 -1.09 46.00 -18.07
C MET A 216 0.33 45.55 -18.46
N LEU A 217 0.52 45.26 -19.75
CA LEU A 217 1.78 44.92 -20.36
C LEU A 217 1.94 45.65 -21.70
N VAL A 218 3.18 45.97 -22.03
CA VAL A 218 3.62 46.51 -23.31
C VAL A 218 4.51 45.46 -23.95
N SER A 219 3.99 44.78 -24.96
CA SER A 219 4.71 43.73 -25.68
C SER A 219 6.04 44.25 -26.22
N GLY A 220 7.15 43.62 -25.84
CA GLY A 220 8.51 44.02 -26.22
C GLY A 220 9.18 45.03 -25.29
N SER A 221 8.52 45.47 -24.21
CA SER A 221 9.08 46.41 -23.25
C SER A 221 8.58 46.15 -21.82
N ALA A 222 9.35 45.35 -21.07
CA ALA A 222 9.08 45.09 -19.66
C ALA A 222 9.16 46.36 -18.79
N ASP A 223 10.06 47.29 -19.14
CA ASP A 223 10.22 48.56 -18.42
C ASP A 223 9.01 49.49 -18.53
N GLU A 224 8.26 49.41 -19.64
CA GLU A 224 7.04 50.19 -19.86
C GLU A 224 5.77 49.46 -19.38
N SER A 225 5.90 48.23 -18.88
CA SER A 225 4.78 47.39 -18.47
C SER A 225 4.37 47.62 -17.01
N ASP A 226 3.11 48.01 -16.78
CA ASP A 226 2.60 48.31 -15.43
C ASP A 226 2.64 47.08 -14.50
N ILE A 227 2.56 45.86 -15.04
CA ILE A 227 2.74 44.62 -14.28
C ILE A 227 4.10 44.54 -13.60
N ILE A 228 5.18 44.90 -14.28
CA ILE A 228 6.52 44.84 -13.71
C ILE A 228 6.68 45.89 -12.62
N ARG A 229 6.20 47.12 -12.87
CA ARG A 229 6.16 48.18 -11.85
C ARG A 229 5.46 47.69 -10.58
N ARG A 230 4.27 47.09 -10.70
CA ARG A 230 3.49 46.62 -9.54
C ARG A 230 4.12 45.43 -8.81
N LEU A 231 4.81 44.55 -9.53
CA LEU A 231 5.53 43.41 -8.95
C LEU A 231 6.80 43.84 -8.19
N GLU A 232 7.43 44.93 -8.62
CA GLU A 232 8.65 45.47 -7.98
C GLU A 232 8.37 46.44 -6.82
N LEU A 233 7.12 46.87 -6.64
CA LEU A 233 6.75 47.76 -5.54
C LEU A 233 6.90 47.08 -4.16
N PRO A 234 7.31 47.83 -3.13
CA PRO A 234 7.33 47.33 -1.76
C PRO A 234 5.94 46.88 -1.33
N ARG A 235 5.83 45.76 -0.61
CA ARG A 235 4.55 45.18 -0.16
C ARG A 235 3.67 46.14 0.68
N SER A 236 4.27 47.15 1.28
CA SER A 236 3.54 48.20 2.02
C SER A 236 2.87 49.25 1.12
N HIS A 237 3.07 49.18 -0.19
CA HIS A 237 2.49 50.09 -1.17
C HIS A 237 1.13 49.55 -1.65
N ASP A 238 0.12 50.41 -1.73
CA ASP A 238 -1.27 50.00 -2.04
C ASP A 238 -1.42 49.37 -3.42
N ASP A 239 -0.58 49.77 -4.39
CA ASP A 239 -0.53 49.18 -5.73
C ASP A 239 0.30 47.90 -5.86
N ALA A 240 0.99 47.45 -4.81
CA ALA A 240 1.86 46.28 -4.87
C ALA A 240 1.05 44.99 -5.07
N MET A 241 1.46 44.17 -6.03
CA MET A 241 0.80 42.91 -6.36
C MET A 241 1.76 41.74 -6.16
N PRO A 242 1.35 40.63 -5.51
CA PRO A 242 0.06 40.41 -4.85
C PRO A 242 -0.08 41.13 -3.49
N PRO A 243 -1.25 41.70 -3.14
CA PRO A 243 -1.45 42.44 -1.89
C PRO A 243 -1.51 41.50 -0.66
N LYS A 244 -1.89 40.23 -0.88
CA LYS A 244 -1.91 39.15 0.10
C LYS A 244 -1.43 37.88 -0.61
N GLY A 245 -0.65 37.04 0.09
CA GLY A 245 -0.06 35.83 -0.49
C GLY A 245 1.48 35.87 -0.51
N LYS A 246 2.07 34.93 -1.26
CA LYS A 246 3.52 34.86 -1.51
C LYS A 246 3.92 36.01 -2.44
N VAL A 247 5.01 36.71 -2.10
CA VAL A 247 5.62 37.71 -2.99
C VAL A 247 6.50 36.97 -4.00
N LEU A 248 6.43 37.38 -5.26
CA LEU A 248 7.27 36.80 -6.30
C LEU A 248 8.75 37.06 -5.99
N GLN A 249 9.58 36.04 -6.20
CA GLN A 249 11.04 36.17 -6.10
C GLN A 249 11.58 36.99 -7.26
N LYS A 250 12.80 37.54 -7.11
CA LYS A 250 13.43 38.37 -8.15
C LYS A 250 13.58 37.61 -9.46
N GLU A 251 13.81 36.31 -9.36
CA GLU A 251 14.00 35.38 -10.47
C GLU A 251 12.68 35.10 -11.20
N GLU A 252 11.56 35.01 -10.46
CA GLU A 252 10.21 34.89 -11.04
C GLU A 252 9.81 36.19 -11.77
N ILE A 253 10.14 37.35 -11.20
CA ILE A 253 9.94 38.66 -11.85
C ILE A 253 10.83 38.76 -13.10
N ALA A 254 12.09 38.31 -13.04
CA ALA A 254 13.00 38.31 -14.18
C ALA A 254 12.48 37.45 -15.34
N LEU A 255 11.86 36.30 -15.08
CA LEU A 255 11.21 35.48 -16.11
C LEU A 255 10.01 36.19 -16.76
N ILE A 256 9.19 36.87 -15.96
CA ILE A 256 8.07 37.68 -16.49
C ILE A 256 8.60 38.84 -17.34
N ARG A 257 9.69 39.50 -16.91
CA ARG A 257 10.35 40.57 -17.68
C ARG A 257 10.85 40.05 -19.02
N LEU A 258 11.63 38.96 -19.00
CA LEU A 258 12.15 38.32 -20.20
C LEU A 258 11.02 37.93 -21.17
N TRP A 259 9.94 37.37 -20.65
CA TRP A 259 8.78 37.02 -21.46
C TRP A 259 8.13 38.25 -22.13
N ILE A 260 7.97 39.35 -21.41
CA ILE A 260 7.43 40.60 -21.97
C ILE A 260 8.37 41.18 -23.02
N ASP A 261 9.68 41.25 -22.74
CA ASP A 261 10.70 41.76 -23.66
C ASP A 261 10.75 40.95 -24.96
N GLN A 262 10.43 39.66 -24.90
CA GLN A 262 10.28 38.78 -26.07
C GLN A 262 8.88 38.82 -26.71
N GLY A 263 8.17 39.93 -26.53
CA GLY A 263 6.87 40.18 -27.16
C GLY A 263 5.69 39.52 -26.45
N ALA A 264 5.87 39.11 -25.18
CA ALA A 264 4.85 38.43 -24.38
C ALA A 264 4.22 37.23 -25.13
N HIS A 265 5.06 36.47 -25.86
CA HIS A 265 4.62 35.39 -26.73
C HIS A 265 3.59 34.49 -26.05
N TRP A 266 2.49 34.21 -26.74
CA TRP A 266 1.39 33.42 -26.22
C TRP A 266 1.04 32.31 -27.21
N ALA A 267 1.32 31.07 -26.82
CA ALA A 267 1.03 29.90 -27.64
C ALA A 267 -0.49 29.74 -27.81
N ASP A 268 -0.97 29.78 -29.06
CA ASP A 268 -2.40 29.59 -29.40
C ASP A 268 -2.80 28.11 -29.38
N SER A 269 -1.84 27.19 -29.45
CA SER A 269 -2.06 25.77 -29.22
C SER A 269 -2.14 25.47 -27.73
N THR A 270 -3.06 24.59 -27.32
CA THR A 270 -3.04 23.87 -26.05
C THR A 270 -1.72 23.10 -25.94
N PHE A 271 -0.66 23.78 -25.51
CA PHE A 271 0.68 23.23 -25.48
C PHE A 271 0.71 22.02 -24.55
N LYS A 272 1.21 20.90 -25.08
CA LYS A 272 1.47 19.68 -24.34
C LYS A 272 2.77 19.89 -23.57
N VAL A 273 2.66 20.34 -22.31
CA VAL A 273 3.78 20.59 -21.40
C VAL A 273 4.54 19.31 -21.10
N PHE A 274 3.82 18.20 -21.03
CA PHE A 274 4.36 16.88 -20.77
C PHE A 274 4.53 16.13 -22.08
N ARG A 275 5.54 15.25 -22.15
CA ARG A 275 5.65 14.28 -23.24
C ARG A 275 4.34 13.48 -23.32
N GLU A 276 3.96 13.06 -24.52
CA GLU A 276 2.94 12.03 -24.71
C GLU A 276 3.56 10.90 -25.50
N ALA A 277 3.46 9.67 -24.98
CA ALA A 277 3.89 8.50 -25.72
C ALA A 277 2.97 8.27 -26.92
N GLU A 278 3.57 7.88 -28.05
CA GLU A 278 2.84 7.53 -29.26
C GLU A 278 1.87 6.38 -28.99
N LEU A 279 0.64 6.50 -29.51
CA LEU A 279 -0.36 5.44 -29.37
C LEU A 279 -0.05 4.25 -30.29
N ALA A 280 0.44 4.53 -31.50
CA ALA A 280 0.76 3.50 -32.46
C ALA A 280 1.85 2.58 -31.89
N LEU A 281 1.64 1.28 -32.05
CA LEU A 281 2.66 0.28 -31.75
C LEU A 281 3.57 0.11 -32.97
N VAL A 282 4.87 0.17 -32.75
CA VAL A 282 5.87 -0.21 -33.75
C VAL A 282 6.34 -1.62 -33.38
N GLU A 283 6.46 -2.51 -34.37
CA GLU A 283 7.12 -3.80 -34.17
C GLU A 283 8.57 -3.66 -34.66
N PRO A 284 9.54 -3.41 -33.75
CA PRO A 284 10.92 -3.19 -34.16
C PRO A 284 11.59 -4.50 -34.59
N GLU A 285 12.48 -4.40 -35.56
CA GLU A 285 13.35 -5.52 -35.94
C GLU A 285 14.31 -5.88 -34.80
N LEU A 286 14.68 -7.16 -34.72
CA LEU A 286 15.62 -7.64 -33.69
C LEU A 286 17.03 -7.07 -33.95
N PRO A 287 17.65 -6.34 -33.00
CA PRO A 287 18.96 -5.72 -33.18
C PRO A 287 20.05 -6.75 -33.40
N ASP A 288 21.02 -6.47 -34.29
CA ASP A 288 22.19 -7.33 -34.47
C ASP A 288 22.92 -7.57 -33.15
N ALA A 289 23.33 -8.82 -32.93
CA ALA A 289 24.02 -9.24 -31.71
C ALA A 289 25.00 -10.39 -32.02
N PRO A 290 26.02 -10.62 -31.17
CA PRO A 290 26.89 -11.79 -31.28
C PRO A 290 26.08 -13.09 -31.33
N LYS A 291 26.58 -14.11 -32.06
CA LYS A 291 25.89 -15.41 -32.25
C LYS A 291 25.57 -16.16 -30.94
N THR A 292 26.22 -15.78 -29.85
CA THR A 292 25.99 -16.31 -28.50
C THR A 292 24.72 -15.75 -27.86
N ILE A 293 24.23 -14.58 -28.29
CA ILE A 293 23.02 -13.92 -27.80
C ILE A 293 21.89 -14.17 -28.79
N LYS A 294 21.08 -15.19 -28.52
CA LYS A 294 19.98 -15.61 -29.39
C LYS A 294 18.61 -15.11 -28.94
N HIS A 295 18.42 -14.93 -27.64
CA HIS A 295 17.12 -14.58 -27.07
C HIS A 295 16.72 -13.15 -27.47
N PRO A 296 15.49 -12.91 -27.96
CA PRO A 296 15.05 -11.58 -28.41
C PRO A 296 15.27 -10.46 -27.39
N VAL A 297 14.78 -10.66 -26.15
CA VAL A 297 14.99 -9.71 -25.02
C VAL A 297 16.48 -9.37 -24.85
N ASP A 298 17.34 -10.39 -24.83
CA ASP A 298 18.77 -10.19 -24.63
C ASP A 298 19.43 -9.44 -25.79
N ARG A 299 18.90 -9.50 -27.02
CA ARG A 299 19.44 -8.72 -28.15
C ARG A 299 19.19 -7.22 -27.96
N PHE A 300 17.99 -6.83 -27.51
CA PHE A 300 17.70 -5.44 -27.18
C PHE A 300 18.49 -4.96 -25.95
N VAL A 301 18.62 -5.80 -24.92
CA VAL A 301 19.42 -5.44 -23.74
C VAL A 301 20.90 -5.38 -24.09
N ASN A 302 21.41 -6.23 -24.97
CA ASN A 302 22.80 -6.17 -25.45
C ASN A 302 23.09 -4.82 -26.11
N GLN A 303 22.22 -4.39 -27.03
CA GLN A 303 22.34 -3.08 -27.68
C GLN A 303 22.36 -1.94 -26.65
N TYR A 304 21.49 -2.00 -25.64
CA TYR A 304 21.46 -1.00 -24.56
C TYR A 304 22.76 -1.01 -23.72
N LEU A 305 23.27 -2.18 -23.34
CA LEU A 305 24.51 -2.29 -22.57
C LEU A 305 25.71 -1.75 -23.37
N GLU A 306 25.80 -2.09 -24.66
CA GLU A 306 26.85 -1.56 -25.56
C GLU A 306 26.80 -0.03 -25.66
N GLN A 307 25.60 0.54 -25.82
CA GLN A 307 25.40 2.00 -25.87
C GLN A 307 25.80 2.71 -24.57
N ASN A 308 25.67 2.03 -23.42
CA ASN A 308 26.03 2.56 -22.11
C ASN A 308 27.45 2.15 -21.66
N GLY A 309 28.23 1.48 -22.52
CA GLY A 309 29.58 1.02 -22.19
C GLY A 309 29.62 0.00 -21.04
N LEU A 310 28.57 -0.82 -20.90
CA LEU A 310 28.43 -1.84 -19.88
C LEU A 310 28.71 -3.23 -20.44
N GLU A 311 29.34 -4.06 -19.62
CA GLU A 311 29.53 -5.48 -19.92
C GLU A 311 28.41 -6.32 -19.30
N TRP A 312 28.14 -7.49 -19.89
CA TRP A 312 27.19 -8.43 -19.33
C TRP A 312 27.70 -9.08 -18.04
N PRO A 313 26.96 -9.01 -16.92
CA PRO A 313 27.31 -9.76 -15.72
C PRO A 313 27.20 -11.28 -15.92
N GLU A 314 27.84 -12.02 -15.02
CA GLU A 314 27.57 -13.46 -14.85
C GLU A 314 26.14 -13.65 -14.31
N VAL A 315 25.45 -14.66 -14.83
CA VAL A 315 24.10 -15.00 -14.37
C VAL A 315 24.15 -15.62 -12.97
N ILE A 316 23.03 -15.53 -12.26
CA ILE A 316 22.86 -16.16 -10.95
C ILE A 316 23.00 -17.69 -11.03
N ASP A 317 23.36 -18.29 -9.89
CA ASP A 317 23.44 -19.74 -9.76
C ASP A 317 22.06 -20.42 -9.84
N ASP A 318 22.04 -21.73 -10.02
CA ASP A 318 20.79 -22.49 -10.21
C ASP A 318 19.87 -22.48 -8.99
N ARG A 319 20.44 -22.41 -7.77
CA ARG A 319 19.65 -22.32 -6.54
C ARG A 319 18.93 -20.98 -6.45
N GLN A 320 19.62 -19.89 -6.76
CA GLN A 320 19.04 -18.56 -6.84
C GLN A 320 17.97 -18.50 -7.93
N PHE A 321 18.24 -19.09 -9.10
CA PHE A 321 17.28 -19.13 -10.20
C PHE A 321 15.99 -19.86 -9.85
N ILE A 322 16.05 -21.10 -9.33
CA ILE A 322 14.84 -21.86 -8.99
C ILE A 322 14.03 -21.15 -7.91
N ARG A 323 14.68 -20.57 -6.90
CA ARG A 323 14.01 -19.79 -5.86
C ARG A 323 13.29 -18.58 -6.44
N ARG A 324 13.98 -17.79 -7.28
CA ARG A 324 13.41 -16.59 -7.91
C ARG A 324 12.21 -16.95 -8.80
N ALA A 325 12.35 -17.97 -9.64
CA ALA A 325 11.29 -18.42 -10.55
C ALA A 325 10.04 -18.91 -9.81
N HIS A 326 10.22 -19.70 -8.74
CA HIS A 326 9.11 -20.16 -7.91
C HIS A 326 8.36 -18.99 -7.25
N LEU A 327 9.10 -18.04 -6.66
CA LEU A 327 8.51 -16.88 -6.00
C LEU A 327 7.78 -15.96 -7.00
N ASP A 328 8.29 -15.81 -8.22
CA ASP A 328 7.69 -14.96 -9.25
C ASP A 328 6.48 -15.57 -9.95
N ILE A 329 6.44 -16.89 -10.15
CA ILE A 329 5.29 -17.56 -10.82
C ILE A 329 4.24 -17.98 -9.81
N SER A 330 4.64 -18.69 -8.74
CA SER A 330 3.73 -19.35 -7.79
C SER A 330 3.57 -18.59 -6.47
N GLY A 331 4.46 -17.64 -6.17
CA GLY A 331 4.50 -16.96 -4.88
C GLY A 331 4.94 -17.84 -3.70
N LEU A 332 5.42 -19.05 -3.97
CA LEU A 332 5.82 -20.04 -2.98
C LEU A 332 7.32 -20.31 -3.04
N LEU A 333 7.88 -20.81 -1.95
CA LEU A 333 9.25 -21.35 -1.93
C LEU A 333 9.25 -22.72 -2.64
N PRO A 334 10.32 -23.08 -3.39
CA PRO A 334 10.48 -24.43 -3.91
C PRO A 334 10.66 -25.44 -2.78
N SER A 335 10.15 -26.66 -2.93
CA SER A 335 10.40 -27.72 -1.95
C SER A 335 11.87 -28.17 -1.99
N PRO A 336 12.42 -28.71 -0.89
CA PRO A 336 13.77 -29.27 -0.86
C PRO A 336 14.03 -30.29 -1.99
N GLU A 337 13.06 -31.14 -2.30
CA GLU A 337 13.14 -32.15 -3.35
C GLU A 337 13.17 -31.52 -4.74
N ALA A 338 12.39 -30.47 -4.97
CA ALA A 338 12.41 -29.72 -6.23
C ALA A 338 13.77 -29.05 -6.45
N VAL A 339 14.34 -28.44 -5.40
CA VAL A 339 15.69 -27.86 -5.45
C VAL A 339 16.73 -28.93 -5.75
N ALA A 340 16.73 -30.05 -5.02
CA ALA A 340 17.70 -31.13 -5.24
C ALA A 340 17.65 -31.66 -6.67
N LYS A 341 16.45 -32.00 -7.18
CA LYS A 341 16.28 -32.48 -8.56
C LYS A 341 16.75 -31.47 -9.61
N PHE A 342 16.52 -30.19 -9.39
CA PHE A 342 16.93 -29.13 -10.32
C PHE A 342 18.45 -28.91 -10.34
N LEU A 343 19.10 -29.06 -9.19
CA LEU A 343 20.56 -28.97 -9.07
C LEU A 343 21.28 -30.19 -9.66
N GLU A 344 20.65 -31.37 -9.63
CA GLU A 344 21.17 -32.60 -10.25
C GLU A 344 20.95 -32.68 -11.76
N ASP A 345 20.05 -31.86 -12.32
CA ASP A 345 19.79 -31.80 -13.76
C ASP A 345 20.88 -31.01 -14.49
N ASP A 346 21.64 -31.67 -15.37
CA ASP A 346 22.69 -31.05 -16.19
C ASP A 346 22.20 -30.63 -17.59
N SER A 347 20.89 -30.74 -17.86
CA SER A 347 20.34 -30.42 -19.18
C SER A 347 20.47 -28.92 -19.49
N PRO A 348 20.92 -28.52 -20.70
CA PRO A 348 21.17 -27.12 -21.04
C PRO A 348 19.88 -26.27 -21.08
N ASP A 349 18.70 -26.91 -21.18
CA ASP A 349 17.39 -26.28 -21.22
C ASP A 349 16.63 -26.34 -19.88
N LYS A 350 17.25 -26.85 -18.81
CA LYS A 350 16.57 -27.08 -17.51
C LYS A 350 15.86 -25.85 -16.95
N ARG A 351 16.44 -24.66 -17.11
CA ARG A 351 15.85 -23.38 -16.67
C ARG A 351 14.54 -23.10 -17.41
N SER A 352 14.50 -23.29 -18.74
CA SER A 352 13.28 -23.14 -19.53
C SER A 352 12.23 -24.19 -19.15
N ARG A 353 12.63 -25.45 -18.95
CA ARG A 353 11.70 -26.52 -18.54
C ARG A 353 11.10 -26.26 -17.16
N LEU A 354 11.87 -25.68 -16.23
CA LEU A 354 11.36 -25.26 -14.94
C LEU A 354 10.28 -24.18 -15.10
N ILE A 355 10.52 -23.16 -15.92
CA ILE A 355 9.51 -22.12 -16.19
C ILE A 355 8.24 -22.75 -16.80
N ASP A 356 8.38 -23.64 -17.77
CA ASP A 356 7.25 -24.36 -18.37
C ASP A 356 6.47 -25.18 -17.34
N THR A 357 7.17 -25.86 -16.44
CA THR A 357 6.56 -26.65 -15.35
C THR A 357 5.78 -25.76 -14.39
N LEU A 358 6.34 -24.61 -14.00
CA LEU A 358 5.70 -23.67 -13.08
C LEU A 358 4.48 -22.99 -13.70
N LEU A 359 4.55 -22.62 -14.98
CA LEU A 359 3.42 -22.03 -15.71
C LEU A 359 2.32 -23.06 -16.03
N ALA A 360 2.66 -24.35 -16.07
CA ALA A 360 1.68 -25.43 -16.21
C ALA A 360 0.85 -25.63 -14.93
N ASP A 361 1.39 -25.31 -13.75
CA ASP A 361 0.63 -25.22 -12.50
C ASP A 361 -0.20 -23.92 -12.45
N ARG A 362 -1.30 -23.94 -13.20
CA ARG A 362 -2.19 -22.79 -13.35
C ARG A 362 -2.88 -22.38 -12.05
N GLN A 363 -3.07 -23.30 -11.11
CA GLN A 363 -3.69 -23.00 -9.83
C GLN A 363 -2.75 -22.16 -8.97
N SER A 364 -1.50 -22.59 -8.81
CA SER A 364 -0.49 -21.82 -8.07
C SER A 364 -0.21 -20.47 -8.71
N TYR A 365 -0.15 -20.42 -10.05
CA TYR A 365 -0.04 -19.17 -10.82
C TYR A 365 -1.20 -18.23 -10.53
N ALA A 366 -2.44 -18.69 -10.72
CA ALA A 366 -3.63 -17.86 -10.56
C ALA A 366 -3.73 -17.30 -9.13
N LEU A 367 -3.44 -18.12 -8.11
CA LEU A 367 -3.47 -17.68 -6.72
C LEU A 367 -2.40 -16.63 -6.39
N HIS A 368 -1.21 -16.73 -7.00
CA HIS A 368 -0.18 -15.71 -6.83
C HIS A 368 -0.57 -14.39 -7.49
N TRP A 369 -0.90 -14.45 -8.79
CA TRP A 369 -1.16 -13.28 -9.62
C TRP A 369 -2.49 -12.60 -9.30
N LEU A 370 -3.43 -13.31 -8.66
CA LEU A 370 -4.66 -12.73 -8.12
C LEU A 370 -4.36 -11.53 -7.20
N SER A 371 -3.29 -11.56 -6.40
CA SER A 371 -2.93 -10.44 -5.53
C SER A 371 -2.53 -9.19 -6.30
N PHE A 372 -1.72 -9.33 -7.35
CA PHE A 372 -1.33 -8.24 -8.24
C PHE A 372 -2.56 -7.62 -8.91
N TRP A 373 -3.42 -8.46 -9.50
CA TRP A 373 -4.64 -7.98 -10.17
C TRP A 373 -5.65 -7.38 -9.20
N ASN A 374 -5.78 -7.92 -8.00
CA ASN A 374 -6.66 -7.32 -6.99
C ASN A 374 -6.21 -5.91 -6.60
N ASP A 375 -4.91 -5.67 -6.46
CA ASP A 375 -4.38 -4.33 -6.19
C ASP A 375 -4.66 -3.36 -7.34
N LEU A 376 -4.40 -3.82 -8.57
CA LEU A 376 -4.59 -3.05 -9.80
C LEU A 376 -6.07 -2.75 -10.08
N LEU A 377 -6.98 -3.65 -9.72
CA LEU A 377 -8.42 -3.55 -9.99
C LEU A 377 -9.23 -3.12 -8.76
N ARG A 378 -8.58 -2.68 -7.68
CA ARG A 378 -9.22 -2.24 -6.42
C ARG A 378 -10.07 -3.34 -5.78
N ASN A 379 -9.83 -4.62 -6.03
CA ASN A 379 -10.71 -5.70 -5.63
C ASN A 379 -10.35 -6.24 -4.24
N ASP A 380 -11.20 -5.98 -3.24
CA ASP A 380 -11.02 -6.44 -1.86
C ASP A 380 -12.16 -7.32 -1.38
N TYR A 381 -11.94 -8.08 -0.31
CA TYR A 381 -12.95 -8.91 0.35
C TYR A 381 -13.83 -8.14 1.35
N SER A 382 -13.45 -6.92 1.73
CA SER A 382 -13.98 -6.21 2.90
C SER A 382 -14.19 -4.68 2.72
N GLY A 383 -14.02 -4.15 1.51
CA GLY A 383 -14.12 -2.71 1.21
C GLY A 383 -15.50 -2.04 1.39
N THR A 384 -15.49 -0.72 1.61
CA THR A 384 -16.70 0.07 1.92
C THR A 384 -17.78 0.05 0.82
N GLY A 385 -17.36 -0.14 -0.43
CA GLY A 385 -18.27 -0.25 -1.59
C GLY A 385 -19.19 -1.47 -1.54
N PHE A 386 -18.82 -2.54 -0.83
CA PHE A 386 -19.66 -3.74 -0.67
C PHE A 386 -20.73 -3.55 0.40
N ILE A 387 -20.45 -2.71 1.41
CA ILE A 387 -21.38 -2.42 2.53
C ILE A 387 -22.62 -1.68 2.02
N THR A 388 -22.47 -0.79 1.03
CA THR A 388 -23.59 -0.07 0.43
C THR A 388 -24.28 -0.83 -0.71
N GLY A 389 -23.77 -2.02 -1.07
CA GLY A 389 -24.26 -2.84 -2.18
C GLY A 389 -24.00 -2.25 -3.58
N GLY A 390 -23.27 -1.13 -3.66
CA GLY A 390 -22.97 -0.44 -4.92
C GLY A 390 -21.84 -1.10 -5.72
N ARG A 391 -20.88 -1.74 -5.04
CA ARG A 391 -19.76 -2.47 -5.63
C ARG A 391 -19.87 -3.96 -5.30
N LYS A 392 -19.39 -4.84 -6.20
CA LYS A 392 -19.36 -6.30 -6.02
C LYS A 392 -17.95 -6.86 -6.21
N GLN A 393 -17.63 -7.92 -5.48
CA GLN A 393 -16.34 -8.57 -5.57
C GLN A 393 -16.25 -9.28 -6.93
N ILE A 394 -15.11 -9.17 -7.61
CA ILE A 394 -14.87 -9.81 -8.92
C ILE A 394 -13.87 -10.97 -8.83
N THR A 395 -13.57 -11.43 -7.62
CA THR A 395 -12.51 -12.43 -7.38
C THR A 395 -12.77 -13.74 -8.09
N GLU A 396 -14.02 -14.22 -8.13
CA GLU A 396 -14.34 -15.47 -8.81
C GLU A 396 -14.04 -15.36 -10.31
N TRP A 397 -14.59 -14.35 -10.98
CA TRP A 397 -14.30 -14.05 -12.39
C TRP A 397 -12.81 -13.88 -12.65
N LEU A 398 -12.11 -13.13 -11.81
CA LEU A 398 -10.68 -12.86 -11.98
C LEU A 398 -9.84 -14.13 -11.77
N TYR A 399 -10.18 -14.93 -10.77
CA TYR A 399 -9.50 -16.19 -10.51
C TYR A 399 -9.68 -17.16 -11.70
N VAL A 400 -10.90 -17.30 -12.21
CA VAL A 400 -11.19 -18.15 -13.38
C VAL A 400 -10.46 -17.61 -14.62
N ALA A 401 -10.46 -16.29 -14.85
CA ALA A 401 -9.74 -15.69 -15.96
C ALA A 401 -8.23 -15.99 -15.93
N LEU A 402 -7.60 -15.94 -14.75
CA LEU A 402 -6.19 -16.28 -14.59
C LEU A 402 -5.95 -17.79 -14.72
N LEU A 403 -6.81 -18.62 -14.13
CA LEU A 403 -6.70 -20.08 -14.17
C LEU A 403 -6.85 -20.63 -15.59
N GLU A 404 -7.76 -20.06 -16.39
CA GLU A 404 -8.01 -20.49 -17.76
C GLU A 404 -7.03 -19.87 -18.77
N GLY A 405 -6.22 -18.89 -18.34
CA GLY A 405 -5.33 -18.15 -19.24
C GLY A 405 -6.12 -17.30 -20.23
N LYS A 406 -7.13 -16.59 -19.75
CA LYS A 406 -7.99 -15.72 -20.57
C LYS A 406 -7.11 -14.63 -21.23
N PRO A 407 -7.19 -14.45 -22.56
CA PRO A 407 -6.47 -13.40 -23.27
C PRO A 407 -6.72 -12.00 -22.68
N TYR A 408 -5.67 -11.18 -22.57
CA TYR A 408 -5.76 -9.87 -21.91
C TYR A 408 -6.73 -8.89 -22.61
N ASP A 409 -6.84 -8.93 -23.93
CA ASP A 409 -7.82 -8.12 -24.67
C ASP A 409 -9.25 -8.42 -24.19
N ARG A 410 -9.56 -9.69 -23.92
CA ARG A 410 -10.86 -10.12 -23.36
C ARG A 410 -11.03 -9.70 -21.91
N ILE A 411 -10.00 -9.86 -21.08
CA ILE A 411 -10.01 -9.36 -19.70
C ILE A 411 -10.30 -7.85 -19.68
N ALA A 412 -9.60 -7.06 -20.50
CA ALA A 412 -9.78 -5.62 -20.57
C ALA A 412 -11.18 -5.25 -21.10
N ALA A 413 -11.67 -5.91 -22.15
CA ALA A 413 -13.01 -5.68 -22.68
C ALA A 413 -14.10 -5.96 -21.65
N GLU A 414 -14.04 -7.11 -20.96
CA GLU A 414 -15.00 -7.52 -19.92
C GLU A 414 -14.91 -6.67 -18.64
N LEU A 415 -13.83 -5.93 -18.43
CA LEU A 415 -13.73 -4.93 -17.36
C LEU A 415 -14.40 -3.61 -17.76
N ILE A 416 -14.34 -3.23 -19.04
CA ILE A 416 -14.88 -1.97 -19.56
C ILE A 416 -16.39 -2.08 -19.86
N ASP A 417 -16.79 -3.16 -20.52
CA ASP A 417 -18.18 -3.53 -20.81
C ASP A 417 -18.53 -4.81 -20.05
N PRO A 418 -18.84 -4.71 -18.74
CA PRO A 418 -18.88 -5.87 -17.88
C PRO A 418 -20.21 -6.63 -17.91
N GLY A 419 -20.09 -7.95 -17.73
CA GLY A 419 -21.20 -8.80 -17.30
C GLY A 419 -21.41 -8.78 -15.78
N PRO A 420 -22.39 -9.54 -15.26
CA PRO A 420 -22.71 -9.58 -13.83
C PRO A 420 -21.56 -9.97 -12.90
N GLU A 421 -20.56 -10.70 -13.41
CA GLU A 421 -19.44 -11.24 -12.64
C GLU A 421 -18.25 -10.26 -12.57
N SER A 422 -18.09 -9.36 -13.54
CA SER A 422 -16.99 -8.38 -13.63
C SER A 422 -17.41 -6.93 -13.36
N GLU A 423 -18.71 -6.65 -13.22
CA GLU A 423 -19.27 -5.29 -13.07
C GLU A 423 -18.74 -4.52 -11.86
N GLY A 424 -18.18 -5.22 -10.87
CA GLY A 424 -17.59 -4.64 -9.67
C GLY A 424 -16.36 -3.75 -9.90
N PHE A 425 -15.73 -3.81 -11.09
CA PHE A 425 -14.57 -2.98 -11.41
C PHE A 425 -14.95 -1.52 -11.74
N ILE A 426 -15.90 -1.32 -12.66
CA ILE A 426 -16.35 0.04 -13.05
C ILE A 426 -17.43 0.59 -12.12
N LYS A 427 -18.12 -0.28 -11.36
CA LYS A 427 -19.04 0.17 -10.30
C LYS A 427 -18.25 0.73 -9.12
N GLY A 428 -18.10 2.06 -9.11
CA GLY A 428 -17.38 2.79 -8.07
C GLY A 428 -18.05 2.72 -6.69
N ILE A 429 -17.36 3.26 -5.69
CA ILE A 429 -17.85 3.30 -4.31
C ILE A 429 -18.90 4.40 -4.20
N LYS A 430 -20.12 4.01 -3.82
CA LYS A 430 -21.21 4.93 -3.51
C LYS A 430 -21.21 5.22 -2.01
N TRP A 431 -20.77 6.42 -1.64
CA TRP A 431 -20.79 6.89 -0.26
C TRP A 431 -22.16 7.43 0.15
N ARG A 432 -22.43 7.50 1.46
CA ARG A 432 -23.65 8.12 2.02
C ARG A 432 -23.41 9.63 2.23
N GLY A 433 -24.35 10.46 1.82
CA GLY A 433 -24.28 11.92 1.99
C GLY A 433 -23.74 12.65 0.76
N GLU A 434 -23.41 13.94 0.91
CA GLU A 434 -22.76 14.72 -0.14
C GLU A 434 -21.30 14.25 -0.31
N VAL A 435 -20.94 13.93 -1.55
CA VAL A 435 -19.58 13.51 -1.93
C VAL A 435 -18.94 14.56 -2.80
N ASN A 436 -17.62 14.66 -2.73
CA ASN A 436 -16.86 15.52 -3.61
C ASN A 436 -17.13 15.13 -5.09
N ALA A 437 -17.24 16.11 -5.99
CA ALA A 437 -17.58 15.85 -7.38
C ALA A 437 -16.57 14.91 -8.08
N SER A 438 -15.30 14.96 -7.70
CA SER A 438 -14.25 14.05 -8.21
C SER A 438 -14.38 12.61 -7.72
N GLN A 439 -15.21 12.37 -6.71
CA GLN A 439 -15.46 11.05 -6.13
C GLN A 439 -16.79 10.45 -6.59
N ARG A 440 -17.45 11.03 -7.60
CA ARG A 440 -18.61 10.40 -8.24
C ARG A 440 -18.22 9.09 -8.90
N THR A 441 -19.17 8.16 -9.00
CA THR A 441 -18.93 6.80 -9.49
C THR A 441 -18.41 6.75 -10.93
N GLU A 442 -18.90 7.66 -11.77
CA GLU A 442 -18.51 7.81 -13.18
C GLU A 442 -17.07 8.31 -13.33
N LEU A 443 -16.70 9.30 -12.51
CA LEU A 443 -15.34 9.82 -12.39
C LEU A 443 -14.38 8.75 -11.87
N GLN A 444 -14.80 7.97 -10.87
CA GLN A 444 -14.02 6.84 -10.36
C GLN A 444 -13.78 5.78 -11.45
N ALA A 445 -14.78 5.45 -12.27
CA ALA A 445 -14.64 4.50 -13.38
C ALA A 445 -13.61 4.99 -14.42
N ALA A 446 -13.72 6.26 -14.84
CA ALA A 446 -12.76 6.89 -15.75
C ALA A 446 -11.33 6.92 -15.18
N GLN A 447 -11.18 7.25 -13.89
CA GLN A 447 -9.89 7.22 -13.20
C GLN A 447 -9.30 5.81 -13.16
N ASN A 448 -10.10 4.80 -12.81
CA ASN A 448 -9.66 3.41 -12.73
C ASN A 448 -9.18 2.89 -14.08
N ILE A 449 -9.97 3.07 -15.15
CA ILE A 449 -9.59 2.61 -16.49
C ILE A 449 -8.32 3.34 -16.97
N SER A 450 -8.23 4.66 -16.75
CA SER A 450 -7.04 5.44 -17.13
C SER A 450 -5.79 4.92 -16.42
N GLN A 451 -5.85 4.72 -15.10
CA GLN A 451 -4.69 4.31 -14.32
C GLN A 451 -4.34 2.84 -14.58
N SER A 452 -5.30 1.92 -14.42
CA SER A 452 -5.05 0.48 -14.45
C SER A 452 -4.71 -0.01 -15.86
N LEU A 453 -5.42 0.45 -16.89
CA LEU A 453 -5.30 -0.07 -18.26
C LEU A 453 -4.42 0.80 -19.17
N LEU A 454 -4.45 2.12 -19.01
CA LEU A 454 -3.73 3.04 -19.90
C LEU A 454 -2.43 3.61 -19.30
N GLY A 455 -2.17 3.37 -18.00
CA GLY A 455 -0.99 3.91 -17.31
C GLY A 455 -1.00 5.43 -17.29
N LEU A 456 -2.16 6.02 -17.00
CA LEU A 456 -2.41 7.46 -16.95
C LEU A 456 -3.04 7.88 -15.63
N ASN A 457 -2.52 8.95 -15.03
CA ASN A 457 -3.13 9.54 -13.84
C ASN A 457 -4.19 10.60 -14.22
N LEU A 458 -5.46 10.20 -14.23
CA LEU A 458 -6.60 11.10 -14.46
C LEU A 458 -7.04 11.84 -13.18
N LYS A 459 -6.52 11.47 -12.01
CA LYS A 459 -7.07 11.94 -10.72
C LYS A 459 -6.93 13.46 -10.56
N CYS A 460 -5.80 14.06 -10.94
CA CYS A 460 -5.66 15.52 -10.91
C CYS A 460 -6.66 16.21 -11.84
N ALA A 461 -6.82 15.67 -13.05
CA ALA A 461 -7.71 16.17 -14.09
C ALA A 461 -9.19 16.21 -13.67
N SER A 462 -9.58 15.47 -12.63
CA SER A 462 -10.97 15.41 -12.14
C SER A 462 -11.48 16.67 -11.44
N CYS A 463 -10.58 17.54 -10.97
CA CYS A 463 -10.93 18.77 -10.25
C CYS A 463 -10.46 20.03 -11.00
N HIS A 464 -9.35 19.95 -11.72
CA HIS A 464 -8.71 21.02 -12.49
C HIS A 464 -7.86 20.38 -13.60
N ASN A 465 -7.33 21.14 -14.56
CA ASN A 465 -6.37 20.58 -15.52
C ASN A 465 -5.16 19.99 -14.80
N SER A 466 -4.67 18.83 -15.24
CA SER A 466 -3.59 18.12 -14.57
C SER A 466 -2.29 18.93 -14.52
N PHE A 467 -1.53 18.75 -13.43
CA PHE A 467 -0.20 19.35 -13.25
C PHE A 467 0.93 18.35 -13.52
N VAL A 468 0.61 17.11 -13.90
CA VAL A 468 1.57 16.01 -14.09
C VAL A 468 1.44 15.34 -15.46
N ASN A 469 0.42 15.72 -16.24
CA ASN A 469 0.22 15.30 -17.63
C ASN A 469 -0.67 16.32 -18.34
N ASN A 470 -0.88 16.17 -19.66
CA ASN A 470 -1.65 17.13 -20.46
C ASN A 470 -3.17 16.95 -20.38
N LEU A 471 -3.68 16.11 -19.48
CA LEU A 471 -5.12 15.84 -19.37
C LEU A 471 -5.86 17.05 -18.78
N THR A 472 -6.89 17.48 -19.47
CA THR A 472 -7.73 18.62 -19.07
C THR A 472 -8.94 18.19 -18.24
N LEU A 473 -9.54 19.14 -17.52
CA LEU A 473 -10.79 18.95 -16.80
C LEU A 473 -11.91 18.48 -17.74
N ASP A 474 -12.01 19.11 -18.91
CA ASP A 474 -13.05 18.79 -19.88
C ASP A 474 -12.86 17.38 -20.47
N GLN A 475 -11.62 16.92 -20.70
CA GLN A 475 -11.34 15.54 -21.10
C GLN A 475 -11.68 14.52 -19.99
N ALA A 476 -11.37 14.83 -18.73
CA ALA A 476 -11.69 13.94 -17.61
C ALA A 476 -13.20 13.76 -17.44
N TYR A 477 -13.96 14.85 -17.48
CA TYR A 477 -15.42 14.80 -17.43
C TYR A 477 -16.02 14.17 -18.69
N GLY A 478 -15.47 14.44 -19.88
CA GLY A 478 -15.94 13.85 -21.11
C GLY A 478 -15.75 12.33 -21.15
N PHE A 479 -14.62 11.85 -20.63
CA PHE A 479 -14.36 10.43 -20.48
C PHE A 479 -15.28 9.80 -19.43
N ALA A 480 -15.49 10.46 -18.29
CA ALA A 480 -16.42 9.99 -17.28
C ALA A 480 -17.88 9.96 -17.74
N ASN A 481 -18.26 10.87 -18.64
CA ASN A 481 -19.62 10.92 -19.18
C ASN A 481 -20.00 9.66 -19.96
N ILE A 482 -19.01 8.88 -20.44
CA ILE A 482 -19.24 7.56 -21.05
C ILE A 482 -19.97 6.64 -20.08
N PHE A 483 -19.62 6.67 -18.79
CA PHE A 483 -20.15 5.81 -17.73
C PHE A 483 -21.44 6.36 -17.08
N ALA A 484 -21.89 7.55 -17.49
CA ALA A 484 -23.01 8.22 -16.86
C ALA A 484 -24.34 7.84 -17.51
N GLU A 485 -25.39 7.61 -16.70
CA GLU A 485 -26.78 7.45 -17.17
C GLU A 485 -27.38 8.78 -17.65
N LYS A 486 -26.87 9.90 -17.12
CA LYS A 486 -27.27 11.26 -17.47
C LYS A 486 -26.03 12.11 -17.71
N PRO A 487 -26.07 13.07 -18.64
CA PRO A 487 -24.94 13.97 -18.87
C PRO A 487 -24.47 14.65 -17.59
N LEU A 488 -23.16 14.62 -17.35
CA LEU A 488 -22.52 15.19 -16.18
C LEU A 488 -22.34 16.70 -16.37
N GLU A 489 -22.65 17.49 -15.35
CA GLU A 489 -22.18 18.86 -15.25
C GLU A 489 -20.70 18.86 -14.86
N VAL A 490 -19.89 19.73 -15.49
CA VAL A 490 -18.49 19.91 -15.15
C VAL A 490 -18.37 20.70 -13.85
N HIS A 491 -17.70 20.12 -12.85
CA HIS A 491 -17.33 20.84 -11.62
C HIS A 491 -15.82 21.09 -11.57
N ARG A 492 -15.43 22.27 -11.09
CA ARG A 492 -14.05 22.57 -10.69
C ARG A 492 -13.93 22.38 -9.18
N CYS A 493 -13.25 21.31 -8.77
CA CYS A 493 -13.41 20.74 -7.44
C CYS A 493 -14.90 20.49 -7.16
N ASP A 494 -15.50 21.10 -6.14
CA ASP A 494 -16.93 20.94 -5.84
C ASP A 494 -17.83 22.03 -6.46
N LYS A 495 -17.25 23.01 -7.17
CA LYS A 495 -18.01 24.14 -7.72
C LYS A 495 -18.55 23.82 -9.12
N PRO A 496 -19.88 23.82 -9.32
CA PRO A 496 -20.47 23.65 -10.65
C PRO A 496 -20.06 24.79 -11.57
N THR A 497 -19.83 24.48 -12.85
CA THR A 497 -19.44 25.46 -13.88
C THR A 497 -20.61 25.87 -14.78
N GLY A 498 -21.78 25.24 -14.67
CA GLY A 498 -22.92 25.43 -15.57
C GLY A 498 -22.75 24.76 -16.94
N ARG A 499 -21.59 24.17 -17.25
CA ARG A 499 -21.31 23.49 -18.52
C ARG A 499 -21.58 22.00 -18.39
N ILE A 500 -22.31 21.43 -19.34
CA ILE A 500 -22.49 19.98 -19.46
C ILE A 500 -21.32 19.38 -20.24
N ALA A 501 -20.76 18.29 -19.73
CA ALA A 501 -19.65 17.59 -20.35
C ALA A 501 -20.09 16.93 -21.68
N GLN A 502 -19.25 17.04 -22.71
CA GLN A 502 -19.42 16.27 -23.95
C GLN A 502 -18.84 14.88 -23.78
N THR A 503 -19.58 13.84 -24.17
CA THR A 503 -19.09 12.46 -24.15
C THR A 503 -17.97 12.30 -25.17
N ALA A 504 -16.77 11.96 -24.69
CA ALA A 504 -15.62 11.72 -25.56
C ALA A 504 -14.61 10.79 -24.88
N PHE A 505 -14.02 9.90 -25.66
CA PHE A 505 -12.85 9.15 -25.21
C PHE A 505 -11.59 10.03 -25.26
N LEU A 506 -10.59 9.71 -24.44
CA LEU A 506 -9.34 10.47 -24.32
C LEU A 506 -8.54 10.50 -25.64
N TYR A 507 -8.70 9.47 -26.48
CA TYR A 507 -7.95 9.29 -27.73
C TYR A 507 -8.91 9.12 -28.92
N PRO A 508 -9.51 10.20 -29.44
CA PRO A 508 -10.47 10.12 -30.55
C PRO A 508 -9.89 9.51 -31.83
N GLN A 509 -8.56 9.57 -32.01
CA GLN A 509 -7.87 8.92 -33.13
C GLN A 509 -7.98 7.38 -33.13
N LEU A 510 -8.34 6.77 -32.00
CA LEU A 510 -8.60 5.33 -31.88
C LEU A 510 -10.06 4.98 -32.21
N GLY A 511 -10.96 5.97 -32.24
CA GLY A 511 -12.38 5.80 -32.48
C GLY A 511 -13.24 6.69 -31.58
N GLU A 512 -14.42 7.05 -32.07
CA GLU A 512 -15.40 7.84 -31.32
C GLU A 512 -16.24 6.96 -30.39
N VAL A 513 -16.57 7.49 -29.20
CA VAL A 513 -17.48 6.87 -28.24
C VAL A 513 -18.56 7.88 -27.89
N ASN A 514 -19.68 7.84 -28.59
CA ASN A 514 -20.73 8.86 -28.52
C ASN A 514 -22.16 8.29 -28.65
N ALA A 515 -22.36 6.99 -28.44
CA ALA A 515 -23.70 6.40 -28.44
C ALA A 515 -24.64 6.97 -27.37
N ASP A 516 -25.95 6.87 -27.62
CA ASP A 516 -26.99 7.42 -26.74
C ASP A 516 -27.18 6.61 -25.46
N SER A 517 -27.09 5.28 -25.53
CA SER A 517 -27.27 4.40 -24.37
C SER A 517 -25.94 4.14 -23.64
N LEU A 518 -26.00 3.98 -22.31
CA LEU A 518 -24.82 3.62 -21.52
C LEU A 518 -24.20 2.31 -22.01
N LYS A 519 -25.03 1.29 -22.29
CA LYS A 519 -24.58 -0.01 -22.76
C LYS A 519 -23.77 0.11 -24.07
N ASP A 520 -24.31 0.82 -25.06
CA ASP A 520 -23.64 0.96 -26.36
C ASP A 520 -22.34 1.77 -26.23
N ARG A 521 -22.30 2.76 -25.32
CA ARG A 521 -21.07 3.51 -25.02
C ARG A 521 -19.99 2.64 -24.40
N LEU A 522 -20.33 1.75 -23.47
CA LEU A 522 -19.37 0.81 -22.87
C LEU A 522 -18.86 -0.19 -23.91
N GLU A 523 -19.75 -0.74 -24.74
CA GLU A 523 -19.38 -1.65 -25.84
C GLU A 523 -18.43 -0.97 -26.85
N GLN A 524 -18.75 0.28 -27.24
CA GLN A 524 -17.87 1.10 -28.09
C GLN A 524 -16.51 1.35 -27.44
N LEU A 525 -16.50 1.75 -26.16
CA LEU A 525 -15.26 2.02 -25.43
C LEU A 525 -14.39 0.76 -25.34
N ALA A 526 -14.98 -0.40 -25.02
CA ALA A 526 -14.28 -1.67 -24.95
C ALA A 526 -13.60 -1.98 -26.29
N LYS A 527 -14.33 -1.88 -27.41
CA LYS A 527 -13.80 -2.09 -28.76
C LYS A 527 -12.64 -1.14 -29.10
N VAL A 528 -12.79 0.14 -28.78
CA VAL A 528 -11.77 1.17 -29.06
C VAL A 528 -10.50 0.96 -28.24
N ILE A 529 -10.62 0.54 -26.98
CA ILE A 529 -9.45 0.34 -26.10
C ILE A 529 -8.68 -0.93 -26.47
N VAL A 530 -9.35 -2.04 -26.77
CA VAL A 530 -8.68 -3.35 -26.93
C VAL A 530 -8.15 -3.61 -28.34
N GLN A 531 -8.33 -2.69 -29.28
CA GLN A 531 -7.80 -2.89 -30.64
C GLN A 531 -6.26 -2.90 -30.66
N PRO A 532 -5.62 -3.68 -31.55
CA PRO A 532 -4.15 -3.72 -31.69
C PRO A 532 -3.50 -2.35 -31.94
N ALA A 533 -4.21 -1.44 -32.62
CA ALA A 533 -3.72 -0.08 -32.87
C ALA A 533 -3.51 0.75 -31.60
N ASN A 534 -4.12 0.36 -30.48
CA ASN A 534 -3.87 0.96 -29.17
C ASN A 534 -2.64 0.32 -28.50
N GLY A 535 -1.45 0.68 -28.97
CA GLY A 535 -0.19 0.21 -28.40
C GLY A 535 -0.03 0.58 -26.92
N ARG A 536 -0.68 1.64 -26.44
CA ARG A 536 -0.63 2.06 -25.03
C ARG A 536 -1.12 0.97 -24.09
N LEU A 537 -2.28 0.36 -24.35
CA LEU A 537 -2.84 -0.71 -23.50
C LEU A 537 -1.81 -1.84 -23.27
N TYR A 538 -1.19 -2.27 -24.36
CA TYR A 538 -0.26 -3.41 -24.35
C TYR A 538 1.09 -3.07 -23.76
N ARG A 539 1.64 -1.88 -24.07
CA ARG A 539 2.85 -1.37 -23.41
C ARG A 539 2.67 -1.25 -21.91
N THR A 540 1.51 -0.76 -21.45
CA THR A 540 1.23 -0.61 -20.02
C THR A 540 1.25 -1.94 -19.30
N VAL A 541 0.53 -2.96 -19.79
CA VAL A 541 0.48 -4.26 -19.09
C VAL A 541 1.84 -4.97 -19.13
N VAL A 542 2.54 -4.93 -20.27
CA VAL A 542 3.89 -5.49 -20.42
C VAL A 542 4.87 -4.81 -19.45
N ASN A 543 4.82 -3.48 -19.36
CA ASN A 543 5.66 -2.71 -18.45
C ASN A 543 5.42 -3.08 -16.98
N ARG A 544 4.16 -3.33 -16.59
CA ARG A 544 3.81 -3.76 -15.23
C ARG A 544 4.30 -5.18 -14.93
N TYR A 545 4.20 -6.11 -15.86
CA TYR A 545 4.75 -7.47 -15.70
C TYR A 545 6.28 -7.45 -15.62
N TRP A 546 6.92 -6.61 -16.43
CA TRP A 546 8.36 -6.35 -16.35
C TRP A 546 8.76 -5.78 -14.99
N ASP A 547 8.08 -4.73 -14.51
CA ASP A 547 8.30 -4.15 -13.17
C ASP A 547 8.13 -5.21 -12.06
N ARG A 548 7.10 -6.06 -12.18
CA ARG A 548 6.83 -7.10 -11.19
C ARG A 548 7.97 -8.10 -11.07
N LEU A 549 8.62 -8.48 -12.17
CA LEU A 549 9.72 -9.45 -12.21
C LEU A 549 11.10 -8.83 -11.92
N LEU A 550 11.32 -7.60 -12.39
CA LEU A 550 12.65 -6.97 -12.38
C LEU A 550 12.76 -5.78 -11.41
N GLY A 551 11.71 -5.46 -10.66
CA GLY A 551 11.67 -4.43 -9.62
C GLY A 551 11.60 -2.99 -10.13
N ARG A 552 11.75 -2.80 -11.45
CA ARG A 552 11.54 -1.54 -12.16
C ARG A 552 11.03 -1.82 -13.56
N GLY A 553 9.94 -1.15 -13.96
CA GLY A 553 9.44 -1.15 -15.34
C GLY A 553 10.48 -0.69 -16.36
N LEU A 554 10.20 -0.86 -17.64
CA LEU A 554 10.87 -0.16 -18.75
C LEU A 554 10.61 1.35 -18.64
N VAL A 555 9.34 1.72 -18.42
CA VAL A 555 8.91 3.08 -18.01
C VAL A 555 8.68 3.09 -16.50
N ALA A 556 9.19 4.10 -15.82
CA ALA A 556 8.94 4.35 -14.39
C ALA A 556 8.64 5.85 -14.17
N PRO A 557 7.66 6.20 -13.32
CA PRO A 557 6.68 5.33 -12.66
C PRO A 557 5.77 4.58 -13.64
N VAL A 558 5.24 3.42 -13.23
CA VAL A 558 4.39 2.55 -14.10
C VAL A 558 3.01 3.15 -14.43
N ASP A 559 2.63 4.23 -13.76
CA ASP A 559 1.37 4.98 -13.97
C ASP A 559 1.56 6.27 -14.77
N GLU A 560 2.77 6.48 -15.28
CA GLU A 560 3.15 7.62 -16.10
C GLU A 560 3.80 7.12 -17.38
N MET A 561 3.04 6.37 -18.18
CA MET A 561 3.53 5.74 -19.42
C MET A 561 3.95 6.73 -20.51
N ASP A 562 3.72 8.02 -20.28
CA ASP A 562 4.22 9.12 -21.09
C ASP A 562 5.70 9.44 -20.86
N ASN A 563 6.30 8.95 -19.76
CA ASN A 563 7.73 9.10 -19.49
C ASN A 563 8.56 8.23 -20.44
N LEU A 564 9.83 8.58 -20.60
CA LEU A 564 10.75 7.84 -21.47
C LEU A 564 11.06 6.45 -20.87
N PRO A 565 10.92 5.36 -21.64
CA PRO A 565 11.47 4.08 -21.24
C PRO A 565 13.00 4.12 -21.38
N TRP A 566 13.71 3.35 -20.54
CA TRP A 566 15.15 3.17 -20.74
C TRP A 566 15.47 2.35 -22.01
N SER A 567 14.51 1.57 -22.51
CA SER A 567 14.57 0.94 -23.84
C SER A 567 13.18 0.91 -24.50
N GLN A 568 12.94 1.84 -25.43
CA GLN A 568 11.68 1.91 -26.18
C GLN A 568 11.51 0.69 -27.10
N ALA A 569 12.57 0.28 -27.80
CA ALA A 569 12.50 -0.84 -28.73
C ALA A 569 12.16 -2.16 -28.03
N LEU A 570 12.70 -2.39 -26.83
CA LEU A 570 12.34 -3.58 -26.05
C LEU A 570 10.88 -3.56 -25.59
N LEU A 571 10.39 -2.40 -25.11
CA LEU A 571 8.99 -2.24 -24.70
C LEU A 571 8.03 -2.52 -25.85
N ASP A 572 8.32 -1.94 -27.01
CA ASP A 572 7.52 -2.07 -28.22
C ASP A 572 7.56 -3.51 -28.76
N TRP A 573 8.73 -4.14 -28.77
CA TRP A 573 8.87 -5.53 -29.18
C TRP A 573 8.09 -6.48 -28.28
N LEU A 574 8.21 -6.34 -26.95
CA LEU A 574 7.47 -7.19 -26.01
C LEU A 574 5.95 -6.98 -26.13
N ALA A 575 5.50 -5.75 -26.36
CA ALA A 575 4.09 -5.47 -26.60
C ALA A 575 3.60 -6.08 -27.93
N ALA A 576 4.38 -5.99 -29.01
CA ALA A 576 4.04 -6.60 -30.29
C ALA A 576 4.01 -8.12 -30.21
N ASP A 577 5.03 -8.73 -29.59
CA ASP A 577 5.10 -10.17 -29.35
C ASP A 577 3.92 -10.64 -28.49
N PHE A 578 3.54 -9.89 -27.46
CA PHE A 578 2.36 -10.21 -26.65
C PHE A 578 1.06 -10.23 -27.45
N ILE A 579 0.86 -9.26 -28.36
CA ILE A 579 -0.30 -9.24 -29.28
C ILE A 579 -0.24 -10.43 -30.25
N ASN A 580 0.91 -10.64 -30.88
CA ASN A 580 1.11 -11.68 -31.91
C ASN A 580 0.94 -13.10 -31.35
N ASN A 581 1.12 -13.29 -30.04
CA ASN A 581 0.93 -14.56 -29.34
C ASN A 581 -0.39 -14.61 -28.55
N GLY A 582 -1.41 -13.87 -28.99
CA GLY A 582 -2.78 -14.02 -28.50
C GLY A 582 -3.03 -13.44 -27.11
N TYR A 583 -2.25 -12.43 -26.71
CA TYR A 583 -2.41 -11.72 -25.43
C TYR A 583 -2.24 -12.63 -24.20
N ASP A 584 -1.41 -13.69 -24.33
CA ASP A 584 -1.19 -14.70 -23.31
C ASP A 584 -0.11 -14.30 -22.30
N PHE A 585 -0.51 -14.16 -21.03
CA PHE A 585 0.41 -13.82 -19.95
C PHE A 585 1.45 -14.91 -19.68
N HIS A 586 1.16 -16.18 -19.94
CA HIS A 586 2.13 -17.26 -19.75
C HIS A 586 3.24 -17.16 -20.80
N HIS A 587 2.87 -16.84 -22.05
CA HIS A 587 3.87 -16.53 -23.09
C HIS A 587 4.74 -15.32 -22.70
N LEU A 588 4.14 -14.20 -22.27
CA LEU A 588 4.89 -13.02 -21.84
C LEU A 588 5.86 -13.33 -20.68
N LEU A 589 5.40 -14.03 -19.66
CA LEU A 589 6.23 -14.45 -18.53
C LEU A 589 7.36 -15.35 -18.99
N LYS A 590 7.08 -16.34 -19.86
CA LYS A 590 8.10 -17.21 -20.42
C LYS A 590 9.17 -16.40 -21.15
N GLN A 591 8.78 -15.51 -22.06
CA GLN A 591 9.71 -14.65 -22.81
C GLN A 591 10.62 -13.83 -21.88
N ILE A 592 10.09 -13.26 -20.80
CA ILE A 592 10.93 -12.50 -19.87
C ILE A 592 11.82 -13.45 -19.06
N MET A 593 11.27 -14.51 -18.48
CA MET A 593 11.95 -15.35 -17.49
C MET A 593 12.99 -16.31 -18.10
N THR A 594 12.90 -16.63 -19.39
CA THR A 594 13.93 -17.41 -20.10
C THR A 594 15.10 -16.57 -20.60
N SER A 595 15.01 -15.24 -20.52
CA SER A 595 16.10 -14.33 -20.94
C SER A 595 17.31 -14.40 -19.99
N ARG A 596 18.50 -14.11 -20.51
CA ARG A 596 19.70 -13.86 -19.68
C ARG A 596 19.49 -12.63 -18.79
N THR A 597 18.77 -11.61 -19.29
CA THR A 597 18.43 -10.39 -18.51
C THR A 597 17.73 -10.71 -17.19
N TYR A 598 16.73 -11.59 -17.18
CA TYR A 598 16.05 -12.00 -15.95
C TYR A 598 16.95 -12.76 -14.97
N GLN A 599 17.95 -13.46 -15.51
CA GLN A 599 18.91 -14.27 -14.76
C GLN A 599 20.09 -13.46 -14.21
N LEU A 600 20.12 -12.14 -14.41
CA LEU A 600 21.17 -11.29 -13.86
C LEU A 600 21.05 -11.17 -12.32
N PRO A 601 22.17 -10.90 -11.61
CA PRO A 601 22.14 -10.61 -10.17
C PRO A 601 21.27 -9.40 -9.86
N ALA A 602 20.59 -9.44 -8.71
CA ALA A 602 19.82 -8.28 -8.26
C ALA A 602 20.77 -7.15 -7.81
N VAL A 603 20.40 -5.91 -8.12
CA VAL A 603 21.18 -4.71 -7.87
C VAL A 603 20.47 -3.85 -6.83
N ALA A 604 21.21 -3.46 -5.78
CA ALA A 604 20.75 -2.50 -4.79
C ALA A 604 20.96 -1.08 -5.32
N TYR A 605 19.94 -0.54 -5.98
CA TYR A 605 19.96 0.84 -6.46
C TYR A 605 19.87 1.85 -5.30
N PRO A 606 20.38 3.08 -5.46
CA PRO A 606 20.56 4.02 -4.34
C PRO A 606 19.25 4.44 -3.64
N SER A 607 18.17 4.66 -4.39
CA SER A 607 16.87 5.05 -3.84
C SER A 607 15.71 4.80 -4.80
N PRO A 608 14.46 4.79 -4.33
CA PRO A 608 13.28 4.75 -5.19
C PRO A 608 13.21 5.91 -6.20
N GLU A 609 13.67 7.11 -5.82
CA GLU A 609 13.71 8.28 -6.70
C GLU A 609 14.72 8.08 -7.84
N TYR A 610 15.86 7.44 -7.56
CA TYR A 610 16.82 7.08 -8.62
C TYR A 610 16.19 6.14 -9.64
N LEU A 611 15.43 5.13 -9.18
CA LEU A 611 14.70 4.21 -10.07
C LEU A 611 13.69 4.95 -10.96
N ALA A 612 13.03 5.99 -10.46
CA ALA A 612 12.09 6.80 -11.23
C ALA A 612 12.75 7.89 -12.09
N SER A 613 14.06 8.13 -11.94
CA SER A 613 14.76 9.23 -12.61
C SER A 613 15.19 8.90 -14.05
N GLU A 614 15.39 9.94 -14.86
CA GLU A 614 15.99 9.84 -16.21
C GLU A 614 17.48 9.42 -16.18
N LYS A 615 18.14 9.51 -15.01
CA LYS A 615 19.53 9.09 -14.81
C LYS A 615 19.66 7.58 -14.56
N PHE A 616 18.56 6.86 -14.58
CA PHE A 616 18.54 5.42 -14.35
C PHE A 616 19.33 4.68 -15.44
N ILE A 617 20.24 3.81 -15.00
CA ILE A 617 20.99 2.92 -15.88
C ILE A 617 20.70 1.48 -15.46
N PHE A 618 20.21 0.66 -16.38
CA PHE A 618 19.91 -0.74 -16.10
C PHE A 618 21.20 -1.56 -15.98
N GLN A 619 21.45 -2.13 -14.81
CA GLN A 619 22.57 -3.05 -14.54
C GLN A 619 22.10 -4.48 -14.18
N GLY A 620 20.81 -4.65 -14.00
CA GLY A 620 20.18 -5.90 -13.55
C GLY A 620 18.84 -5.62 -12.83
N PRO A 621 18.10 -6.68 -12.48
CA PRO A 621 16.89 -6.58 -11.65
C PRO A 621 17.16 -5.77 -10.38
N ALA A 622 16.21 -4.94 -9.93
CA ALA A 622 16.29 -4.34 -8.60
C ALA A 622 15.98 -5.40 -7.53
N VAL A 623 16.61 -5.28 -6.37
CA VAL A 623 16.27 -6.09 -5.18
C VAL A 623 14.81 -5.86 -4.83
N ARG A 624 14.04 -6.95 -4.70
CA ARG A 624 12.63 -6.90 -4.30
C ARG A 624 12.43 -7.55 -2.95
N ARG A 625 11.46 -7.06 -2.19
CA ARG A 625 10.99 -7.67 -0.96
C ARG A 625 9.82 -8.60 -1.27
N LEU A 626 9.70 -9.71 -0.53
CA LEU A 626 8.50 -10.53 -0.56
C LEU A 626 7.28 -9.65 -0.25
N THR A 627 6.23 -9.74 -1.07
CA THR A 627 4.97 -9.11 -0.72
C THR A 627 4.40 -9.72 0.56
N ALA A 628 3.47 -9.03 1.21
CA ALA A 628 2.77 -9.57 2.38
C ALA A 628 2.27 -11.01 2.15
N GLU A 629 1.69 -11.30 0.99
CA GLU A 629 1.19 -12.62 0.63
C GLU A 629 2.32 -13.64 0.46
N GLN A 630 3.38 -13.29 -0.26
CA GLN A 630 4.54 -14.17 -0.42
C GLN A 630 5.22 -14.46 0.93
N PHE A 631 5.36 -13.45 1.80
CA PHE A 631 5.93 -13.62 3.12
C PHE A 631 5.09 -14.55 3.99
N VAL A 632 3.77 -14.35 4.05
CA VAL A 632 2.88 -15.21 4.84
C VAL A 632 2.78 -16.63 4.29
N ASP A 633 2.74 -16.78 2.97
CA ASP A 633 2.72 -18.10 2.34
C ASP A 633 4.05 -18.84 2.60
N ALA A 634 5.19 -18.17 2.41
CA ALA A 634 6.53 -18.71 2.70
C ALA A 634 6.69 -19.06 4.20
N PHE A 635 6.19 -18.20 5.09
CA PHE A 635 6.14 -18.47 6.52
C PHE A 635 5.28 -19.71 6.81
N SER A 636 4.13 -19.85 6.15
CA SER A 636 3.23 -20.98 6.33
C SER A 636 3.82 -22.30 5.85
N GLN A 637 4.64 -22.27 4.80
CA GLN A 637 5.40 -23.44 4.32
C GLN A 637 6.46 -23.90 5.32
N VAL A 638 7.13 -22.94 5.99
CA VAL A 638 8.34 -23.22 6.78
C VAL A 638 8.05 -23.36 8.27
N VAL A 639 7.16 -22.55 8.83
CA VAL A 639 6.96 -22.40 10.27
C VAL A 639 5.67 -23.07 10.71
N SER A 640 4.53 -22.45 10.40
CA SER A 640 3.20 -22.97 10.68
C SER A 640 2.16 -22.21 9.85
N PRO A 641 1.03 -22.85 9.45
CA PRO A 641 -0.02 -22.16 8.73
C PRO A 641 -0.50 -20.92 9.48
N PHE A 642 -0.40 -19.78 8.81
CA PHE A 642 -0.83 -18.49 9.34
C PHE A 642 -2.36 -18.38 9.32
N TYR A 643 -2.99 -18.92 8.27
CA TYR A 643 -4.43 -18.93 8.07
C TYR A 643 -4.95 -20.35 7.84
N TYR A 644 -6.18 -20.59 8.32
CA TYR A 644 -6.86 -21.90 8.25
C TYR A 644 -8.16 -21.85 7.46
N GLY A 645 -8.74 -20.65 7.31
CA GLY A 645 -9.92 -20.39 6.52
C GLY A 645 -9.68 -19.33 5.44
N VAL A 646 -10.45 -19.42 4.36
CA VAL A 646 -10.39 -18.49 3.23
C VAL A 646 -11.66 -17.65 3.14
N ALA A 647 -11.52 -16.42 2.64
CA ALA A 647 -12.65 -15.53 2.36
C ALA A 647 -13.34 -15.90 1.04
N PHE A 648 -12.55 -16.36 0.07
CA PHE A 648 -13.02 -16.93 -1.18
C PHE A 648 -12.46 -18.34 -1.31
N ASP A 649 -13.34 -19.32 -1.48
CA ASP A 649 -12.98 -20.72 -1.71
C ASP A 649 -13.10 -21.05 -3.20
N PRO A 650 -11.98 -21.17 -3.95
CA PRO A 650 -12.01 -21.47 -5.38
C PRO A 650 -12.75 -22.75 -5.74
N GLN A 651 -12.78 -23.72 -4.83
CA GLN A 651 -13.46 -25.00 -5.03
C GLN A 651 -14.98 -24.92 -4.81
N HIS A 652 -15.49 -23.81 -4.29
CA HIS A 652 -16.89 -23.62 -3.95
C HIS A 652 -17.47 -24.77 -3.11
N ARG A 653 -16.72 -25.28 -2.12
CA ARG A 653 -17.15 -26.44 -1.33
C ARG A 653 -18.50 -26.11 -0.64
N PRO A 654 -19.59 -26.81 -1.01
CA PRO A 654 -20.89 -26.54 -0.42
C PRO A 654 -20.94 -27.15 0.97
N VAL A 655 -21.11 -26.31 1.98
CA VAL A 655 -21.27 -26.73 3.38
C VAL A 655 -22.47 -25.98 3.94
N ASP A 656 -23.57 -26.70 4.17
CA ASP A 656 -24.80 -26.14 4.73
C ASP A 656 -24.71 -25.87 6.24
N ALA A 657 -23.67 -26.41 6.90
CA ALA A 657 -23.42 -26.15 8.30
C ALA A 657 -23.21 -24.65 8.56
N GLN A 658 -23.82 -24.19 9.64
CA GLN A 658 -23.76 -22.82 10.11
C GLN A 658 -22.97 -22.76 11.40
N TRP A 659 -22.19 -21.72 11.58
CA TRP A 659 -21.62 -21.42 12.89
C TRP A 659 -22.76 -20.99 13.80
N ILE A 660 -22.98 -21.76 14.88
CA ILE A 660 -24.04 -21.50 15.85
C ILE A 660 -23.47 -21.19 17.23
N TRP A 661 -24.16 -20.35 17.98
CA TRP A 661 -23.87 -20.12 19.40
C TRP A 661 -25.12 -19.83 20.20
N HIS A 662 -25.00 -19.71 21.52
CA HIS A 662 -26.10 -19.22 22.35
C HIS A 662 -26.31 -17.72 22.11
N GLU A 663 -27.58 -17.29 22.05
CA GLU A 663 -27.90 -15.87 21.87
C GLU A 663 -27.68 -15.10 23.17
N GLU A 664 -26.73 -14.15 23.16
CA GLU A 664 -26.51 -13.23 24.28
C GLU A 664 -27.26 -11.92 24.02
N ILE A 665 -28.15 -11.54 24.93
CA ILE A 665 -28.92 -10.30 24.89
C ILE A 665 -28.62 -9.48 26.15
N GLU A 666 -28.19 -8.23 25.96
CA GLU A 666 -28.08 -7.24 27.02
C GLU A 666 -28.83 -5.97 26.61
N LEU A 667 -29.62 -5.40 27.52
CA LEU A 667 -30.36 -4.15 27.29
C LEU A 667 -31.14 -4.18 25.95
N ASP A 668 -31.82 -5.30 25.67
CA ASP A 668 -32.59 -5.57 24.45
C ASP A 668 -31.78 -5.55 23.15
N ARG A 669 -30.46 -5.68 23.23
CA ARG A 669 -29.55 -5.74 22.08
C ARG A 669 -28.74 -7.01 22.12
N ARG A 670 -28.52 -7.58 20.94
CA ARG A 670 -27.57 -8.68 20.78
C ARG A 670 -26.16 -8.15 21.06
N VAL A 671 -25.42 -8.90 21.87
CA VAL A 671 -24.01 -8.62 22.17
C VAL A 671 -23.12 -9.78 21.71
N LEU A 672 -21.81 -9.55 21.68
CA LEU A 672 -20.85 -10.62 21.42
C LEU A 672 -20.91 -11.69 22.52
N PRO A 673 -20.62 -12.96 22.20
CA PRO A 673 -20.50 -14.03 23.19
C PRO A 673 -19.57 -13.64 24.34
N LYS A 674 -20.05 -13.81 25.58
CA LYS A 674 -19.22 -13.66 26.77
C LYS A 674 -18.35 -14.91 26.98
N PRO A 675 -17.20 -14.78 27.67
CA PRO A 675 -16.45 -15.94 28.10
C PRO A 675 -17.30 -16.89 28.95
N GLY A 676 -17.04 -18.19 28.79
CA GLY A 676 -17.72 -19.28 29.51
C GLY A 676 -18.30 -20.35 28.60
N THR A 677 -18.86 -21.38 29.23
CA THR A 677 -19.43 -22.54 28.54
C THR A 677 -20.90 -22.31 28.17
N ARG A 678 -21.29 -22.77 26.98
CA ARG A 678 -22.68 -22.88 26.51
C ARG A 678 -22.96 -24.31 26.11
N ARG A 679 -24.20 -24.74 26.26
CA ARG A 679 -24.64 -26.10 25.92
C ARG A 679 -25.54 -26.08 24.71
N PHE A 680 -25.40 -27.09 23.87
CA PHE A 680 -26.12 -27.25 22.61
C PHE A 680 -26.69 -28.67 22.52
N ARG A 681 -27.93 -28.79 22.05
CA ARG A 681 -28.64 -30.07 21.90
C ARG A 681 -29.35 -30.15 20.56
N LYS A 682 -29.31 -31.32 19.92
CA LYS A 682 -30.04 -31.61 18.67
C LYS A 682 -30.47 -33.06 18.62
N ARG A 683 -31.78 -33.26 18.59
CA ARG A 683 -32.39 -34.57 18.31
C ARG A 683 -32.37 -34.86 16.83
N PHE A 684 -32.12 -36.11 16.47
CA PHE A 684 -32.26 -36.62 15.11
C PHE A 684 -32.65 -38.10 15.13
N ASN A 685 -33.36 -38.53 14.09
CA ASN A 685 -33.84 -39.90 13.97
C ASN A 685 -33.08 -40.62 12.86
N ILE A 686 -32.96 -41.94 13.00
CA ILE A 686 -32.39 -42.82 11.99
C ILE A 686 -33.48 -43.78 11.54
N ASN A 687 -33.80 -43.75 10.25
CA ASN A 687 -34.92 -44.49 9.71
C ASN A 687 -34.70 -46.01 9.70
N GLN A 688 -33.47 -46.50 9.49
CA GLN A 688 -33.13 -47.93 9.42
C GLN A 688 -31.69 -48.20 9.87
N LYS A 689 -31.50 -48.66 11.12
CA LYS A 689 -30.16 -48.89 11.71
C LYS A 689 -29.36 -49.98 10.99
N ASP A 690 -29.98 -51.11 10.67
CA ASP A 690 -29.28 -52.24 10.00
C ASP A 690 -28.88 -51.92 8.55
N ALA A 691 -29.45 -50.85 7.98
CA ALA A 691 -29.06 -50.33 6.68
C ALA A 691 -27.98 -49.24 6.78
N LEU A 692 -27.66 -48.71 7.96
CA LEU A 692 -26.64 -47.68 8.12
C LEU A 692 -25.24 -48.33 8.04
N GLN A 693 -24.45 -47.96 7.03
CA GLN A 693 -23.10 -48.49 6.84
C GLN A 693 -22.04 -47.65 7.53
N LYS A 694 -22.19 -46.32 7.49
CA LYS A 694 -21.18 -45.39 7.97
C LYS A 694 -21.82 -44.17 8.61
N ALA A 695 -21.24 -43.71 9.71
CA ALA A 695 -21.57 -42.44 10.33
C ALA A 695 -20.28 -41.67 10.59
N GLU A 696 -20.19 -40.43 10.11
CA GLU A 696 -18.98 -39.62 10.26
C GLU A 696 -19.33 -38.21 10.74
N VAL A 697 -18.49 -37.64 11.59
CA VAL A 697 -18.66 -36.31 12.17
C VAL A 697 -17.50 -35.40 11.78
N LEU A 698 -17.81 -34.15 11.43
CA LEU A 698 -16.91 -33.01 11.48
C LEU A 698 -17.35 -32.07 12.59
N ILE A 699 -16.45 -31.74 13.50
CA ILE A 699 -16.75 -30.83 14.59
C ILE A 699 -15.56 -29.92 14.91
N THR A 700 -15.87 -28.65 15.14
CA THR A 700 -14.95 -27.64 15.65
C THR A 700 -15.73 -26.58 16.40
N ALA A 701 -15.09 -25.93 17.38
CA ALA A 701 -15.68 -24.80 18.08
C ALA A 701 -14.60 -23.82 18.53
N ASP A 702 -14.93 -22.53 18.52
CA ASP A 702 -14.09 -21.47 19.06
C ASP A 702 -14.59 -21.09 20.47
N HIS A 703 -13.85 -21.35 21.55
CA HIS A 703 -12.44 -21.81 21.60
C HIS A 703 -12.30 -23.34 21.72
N GLY A 704 -13.26 -23.99 22.36
CA GLY A 704 -13.24 -25.43 22.55
C GLY A 704 -14.62 -26.06 22.65
N TYR A 705 -14.66 -27.38 22.67
CA TYR A 705 -15.89 -28.14 22.83
C TYR A 705 -15.64 -29.48 23.52
N THR A 706 -16.71 -30.02 24.10
CA THR A 706 -16.84 -31.45 24.39
C THR A 706 -18.11 -31.97 23.73
N PHE A 707 -18.04 -33.11 23.06
CA PHE A 707 -19.12 -33.71 22.28
C PHE A 707 -19.55 -35.05 22.88
N TRP A 708 -20.86 -35.20 23.07
CA TRP A 708 -21.54 -36.42 23.48
C TRP A 708 -22.59 -36.83 22.45
N LEU A 709 -22.77 -38.14 22.33
CA LEU A 709 -23.84 -38.76 21.55
C LEU A 709 -24.53 -39.78 22.44
N ASN A 710 -25.83 -39.61 22.70
CA ASN A 710 -26.60 -40.46 23.61
C ASN A 710 -25.87 -40.67 24.95
N GLU A 711 -25.54 -39.58 25.65
CA GLU A 711 -24.79 -39.53 26.92
C GLU A 711 -23.32 -40.00 26.92
N LYS A 712 -22.90 -40.76 25.90
CA LYS A 712 -21.52 -41.21 25.74
C LYS A 712 -20.64 -40.06 25.25
N LYS A 713 -19.60 -39.71 26.02
CA LYS A 713 -18.57 -38.75 25.59
C LYS A 713 -17.81 -39.34 24.40
N ILE A 714 -17.82 -38.64 23.27
CA ILE A 714 -17.17 -39.07 22.02
C ILE A 714 -15.79 -38.45 21.90
N THR A 715 -15.68 -37.12 22.05
CA THR A 715 -14.42 -36.39 21.92
C THR A 715 -14.48 -35.01 22.59
N GLU A 716 -13.35 -34.33 22.66
CA GLU A 716 -13.22 -32.92 22.99
C GLU A 716 -12.11 -32.26 22.17
N GLY A 717 -12.17 -30.94 22.01
CA GLY A 717 -11.17 -30.14 21.33
C GLY A 717 -11.08 -28.74 21.94
N ALA A 718 -9.93 -28.10 21.80
CA ALA A 718 -9.65 -26.77 22.37
C ALA A 718 -9.00 -25.81 21.34
N ASP A 719 -9.06 -26.17 20.06
CA ASP A 719 -8.50 -25.36 18.98
C ASP A 719 -9.41 -25.43 17.75
N TRP A 720 -10.09 -24.34 17.44
CA TRP A 720 -11.03 -24.28 16.31
C TRP A 720 -10.36 -24.51 14.95
N ARG A 721 -9.05 -24.27 14.86
CA ARG A 721 -8.25 -24.45 13.64
C ARG A 721 -8.05 -25.93 13.32
N ARG A 722 -8.18 -26.81 14.31
CA ARG A 722 -8.08 -28.27 14.19
C ARG A 722 -9.48 -28.89 14.14
N VAL A 723 -10.05 -28.95 12.93
CA VAL A 723 -11.31 -29.66 12.70
C VAL A 723 -11.11 -31.14 12.98
N GLN A 724 -11.88 -31.70 13.92
CA GLN A 724 -11.86 -33.13 14.15
C GLN A 724 -12.79 -33.84 13.17
N ARG A 725 -12.27 -34.90 12.55
CA ARG A 725 -13.02 -35.85 11.74
C ARG A 725 -13.05 -37.20 12.44
N LEU A 726 -14.24 -37.72 12.69
CA LEU A 726 -14.43 -38.94 13.46
C LEU A 726 -15.39 -39.87 12.73
N GLU A 727 -15.10 -41.16 12.73
CA GLU A 727 -16.06 -42.19 12.37
C GLU A 727 -16.77 -42.65 13.65
N ILE A 728 -18.10 -42.59 13.64
CA ILE A 728 -18.95 -42.99 14.76
C ILE A 728 -19.36 -44.45 14.56
N PRO A 729 -19.06 -45.34 15.52
CA PRO A 729 -19.50 -46.73 15.45
C PRO A 729 -21.02 -46.83 15.32
N VAL A 730 -21.52 -47.53 14.29
CA VAL A 730 -22.96 -47.60 14.00
C VAL A 730 -23.75 -48.26 15.13
N ASP A 731 -23.13 -49.12 15.93
CA ASP A 731 -23.74 -49.84 17.04
C ASP A 731 -24.21 -48.91 18.18
N ILE A 732 -23.56 -47.75 18.39
CA ILE A 732 -23.94 -46.80 19.45
C ILE A 732 -25.12 -45.89 19.06
N LEU A 733 -25.51 -45.90 17.79
CA LEU A 733 -26.65 -45.16 17.27
C LEU A 733 -27.96 -45.92 17.54
N GLN A 734 -29.03 -45.19 17.84
CA GLN A 734 -30.37 -45.70 18.15
C GLN A 734 -31.38 -45.16 17.12
N PRO A 735 -32.65 -45.60 17.12
CA PRO A 735 -33.67 -45.03 16.23
C PRO A 735 -33.89 -43.53 16.46
N GLU A 736 -33.85 -43.09 17.72
CA GLU A 736 -33.82 -41.67 18.12
C GLU A 736 -32.48 -41.41 18.82
N ASN A 737 -31.83 -40.30 18.48
CA ASN A 737 -30.53 -39.95 19.04
C ASN A 737 -30.51 -38.48 19.49
N ILE A 738 -29.63 -38.19 20.44
CA ILE A 738 -29.33 -36.84 20.89
C ILE A 738 -27.85 -36.53 20.69
N ILE A 739 -27.58 -35.46 19.94
CA ILE A 739 -26.27 -34.81 19.93
C ILE A 739 -26.28 -33.77 21.05
N ALA A 740 -25.26 -33.81 21.91
CA ALA A 740 -25.06 -32.82 22.95
C ALA A 740 -23.63 -32.27 22.87
N VAL A 741 -23.47 -30.96 22.87
CA VAL A 741 -22.15 -30.30 22.80
C VAL A 741 -22.06 -29.22 23.87
N ALA A 742 -20.99 -29.22 24.64
CA ALA A 742 -20.63 -28.10 25.51
C ALA A 742 -19.54 -27.32 24.79
N GLY A 743 -19.87 -26.13 24.28
CA GLY A 743 -18.90 -25.22 23.67
C GLY A 743 -18.34 -24.29 24.74
N THR A 744 -17.03 -24.05 24.75
CA THR A 744 -16.36 -23.15 25.68
C THR A 744 -15.78 -21.97 24.94
N ASN A 745 -16.15 -20.76 25.35
CA ASN A 745 -15.54 -19.53 24.88
C ASN A 745 -14.53 -19.03 25.91
N GLU A 746 -13.27 -18.91 25.53
CA GLU A 746 -12.20 -18.42 26.40
C GLU A 746 -11.96 -16.91 26.21
N GLY A 747 -11.14 -16.33 27.08
CA GLY A 747 -10.83 -14.90 27.08
C GLY A 747 -11.35 -14.16 28.31
N VAL A 748 -10.96 -12.88 28.42
CA VAL A 748 -11.32 -12.01 29.55
C VAL A 748 -12.46 -11.04 29.24
N ILE A 749 -12.76 -10.85 27.95
CA ILE A 749 -13.83 -9.97 27.44
C ILE A 749 -14.65 -10.70 26.38
N ALA A 750 -15.82 -10.15 26.04
CA ALA A 750 -16.65 -10.71 24.98
C ALA A 750 -15.94 -10.70 23.62
N ASN A 751 -16.01 -11.81 22.91
CA ASN A 751 -15.32 -12.10 21.65
C ASN A 751 -16.16 -13.06 20.79
N PRO A 752 -15.87 -13.22 19.48
CA PRO A 752 -16.56 -14.21 18.66
C PRO A 752 -16.44 -15.63 19.23
N ALA A 753 -17.53 -16.37 19.22
CA ALA A 753 -17.59 -17.78 19.60
C ALA A 753 -18.58 -18.51 18.71
N GLY A 754 -18.32 -19.78 18.40
CA GLY A 754 -19.17 -20.55 17.52
C GLY A 754 -18.84 -22.03 17.53
N LEU A 755 -19.88 -22.84 17.33
CA LEU A 755 -19.83 -24.28 17.10
C LEU A 755 -20.18 -24.56 15.65
N LEU A 756 -19.37 -25.36 14.97
CA LEU A 756 -19.63 -25.86 13.62
C LEU A 756 -19.64 -27.39 13.65
N PHE A 757 -20.74 -27.99 13.21
CA PHE A 757 -20.98 -29.43 13.31
C PHE A 757 -21.63 -29.98 12.04
N THR A 758 -21.15 -31.12 11.56
CA THR A 758 -21.76 -31.88 10.49
C THR A 758 -21.68 -33.37 10.82
N LEU A 759 -22.82 -34.06 10.79
CA LEU A 759 -22.89 -35.52 10.81
C LEU A 759 -23.37 -36.00 9.45
N ARG A 760 -22.64 -36.94 8.87
CA ARG A 760 -22.95 -37.65 7.64
C ARG A 760 -23.34 -39.09 7.96
N LEU A 761 -24.52 -39.51 7.53
CA LEU A 761 -25.04 -40.88 7.68
C LEU A 761 -25.16 -41.51 6.30
N GLN A 762 -24.43 -42.58 6.03
CA GLN A 762 -24.43 -43.28 4.74
C GLN A 762 -25.08 -44.66 4.88
N TYR A 763 -26.11 -44.91 4.09
CA TYR A 763 -26.88 -46.15 4.10
C TYR A 763 -26.43 -47.11 2.99
N ALA A 764 -26.79 -48.38 3.14
CA ALA A 764 -26.38 -49.46 2.26
C ALA A 764 -26.95 -49.38 0.85
N ASP A 765 -28.04 -48.64 0.67
CA ASP A 765 -28.63 -48.29 -0.63
C ASP A 765 -27.92 -47.12 -1.33
N GLY A 766 -26.87 -46.55 -0.71
CA GLY A 766 -26.12 -45.39 -1.20
C GLY A 766 -26.74 -44.05 -0.81
N LYS A 767 -27.90 -44.02 -0.14
CA LYS A 767 -28.50 -42.77 0.36
C LYS A 767 -27.60 -42.16 1.43
N THR A 768 -27.48 -40.83 1.43
CA THR A 768 -26.80 -40.07 2.48
C THR A 768 -27.79 -39.13 3.16
N GLU A 769 -27.84 -39.16 4.49
CA GLU A 769 -28.56 -38.17 5.32
C GLU A 769 -27.55 -37.31 6.09
N TRP A 770 -27.94 -36.06 6.33
CA TRP A 770 -27.05 -35.07 6.93
C TRP A 770 -27.72 -34.39 8.12
N VAL A 771 -26.93 -34.13 9.16
CA VAL A 771 -27.33 -33.29 10.29
C VAL A 771 -26.29 -32.19 10.45
N TYR A 772 -26.73 -30.95 10.26
CA TYR A 772 -25.88 -29.76 10.32
C TYR A 772 -26.11 -28.97 11.60
N SER A 773 -25.09 -28.23 12.06
CA SER A 773 -25.29 -27.13 12.98
C SER A 773 -26.11 -26.02 12.32
N ASP A 774 -27.25 -25.67 12.90
CA ASP A 774 -28.16 -24.65 12.39
C ASP A 774 -29.05 -24.10 13.52
N ARG A 775 -29.99 -23.22 13.18
CA ARG A 775 -30.91 -22.58 14.14
C ARG A 775 -31.96 -23.53 14.76
N SER A 776 -32.03 -24.78 14.32
CA SER A 776 -32.94 -25.77 14.89
C SER A 776 -32.36 -26.48 16.12
N TRP A 777 -31.07 -26.27 16.41
CA TRP A 777 -30.45 -26.72 17.65
C TRP A 777 -31.02 -25.95 18.84
N LYS A 778 -31.05 -26.59 20.00
CA LYS A 778 -31.36 -25.96 21.30
C LYS A 778 -30.07 -25.51 21.97
N SER A 779 -30.12 -24.40 22.70
CA SER A 779 -28.97 -23.87 23.44
C SER A 779 -29.34 -23.24 24.77
N THR A 780 -28.42 -23.28 25.73
CA THR A 780 -28.55 -22.59 27.02
C THR A 780 -27.21 -22.07 27.53
N ALA A 781 -27.26 -20.98 28.30
CA ALA A 781 -26.16 -20.49 29.12
C ALA A 781 -26.05 -21.16 30.49
N ASP A 782 -27.06 -21.96 30.90
CA ASP A 782 -27.03 -22.67 32.17
C ASP A 782 -25.99 -23.82 32.14
N THR A 783 -24.94 -23.66 32.93
CA THR A 783 -23.85 -24.63 33.09
C THR A 783 -24.07 -25.63 34.24
N LEU A 784 -25.22 -25.58 34.93
CA LEU A 784 -25.53 -26.46 36.07
C LEU A 784 -26.55 -27.57 35.77
N ALA A 785 -27.22 -27.53 34.62
CA ALA A 785 -28.11 -28.62 34.18
C ALA A 785 -27.43 -30.00 34.28
N GLN A 786 -28.03 -30.92 35.03
CA GLN A 786 -27.62 -32.32 35.17
C GLN A 786 -28.35 -33.18 34.13
N ALA A 787 -27.77 -34.33 33.74
CA ALA A 787 -28.31 -35.25 32.74
C ALA A 787 -28.68 -34.62 31.37
N TRP A 788 -28.23 -33.39 31.10
CA TRP A 788 -28.50 -32.65 29.85
C TRP A 788 -27.87 -33.27 28.61
N THR A 789 -27.17 -34.40 28.70
CA THR A 789 -26.61 -35.15 27.57
C THR A 789 -27.44 -36.38 27.20
N THR A 790 -28.46 -36.73 28.00
CA THR A 790 -29.30 -37.92 27.78
C THR A 790 -30.51 -37.61 26.90
N LEU A 791 -31.17 -38.64 26.39
CA LEU A 791 -32.33 -38.50 25.50
C LEU A 791 -33.60 -38.07 26.26
N GLU A 792 -33.70 -38.40 27.54
CA GLU A 792 -34.85 -38.15 28.40
C GLU A 792 -34.92 -36.71 28.90
N PHE A 793 -33.80 -35.98 28.82
CA PHE A 793 -33.76 -34.58 29.24
C PHE A 793 -34.67 -33.70 28.38
N ASP A 794 -35.52 -32.93 29.05
CA ASP A 794 -36.44 -31.97 28.45
C ASP A 794 -35.74 -30.62 28.19
N ASP A 795 -35.48 -30.33 26.92
CA ASP A 795 -34.89 -29.08 26.45
C ASP A 795 -35.94 -28.13 25.82
N LEU A 796 -37.24 -28.35 26.05
CA LEU A 796 -38.30 -27.47 25.53
C LEU A 796 -38.14 -26.02 25.99
N ALA A 797 -37.68 -25.81 27.23
CA ALA A 797 -37.43 -24.49 27.80
C ALA A 797 -36.15 -23.82 27.24
N TRP A 798 -35.30 -24.56 26.51
CA TRP A 798 -34.10 -23.99 25.93
C TRP A 798 -34.43 -23.15 24.69
N ALA A 799 -33.72 -22.05 24.56
CA ALA A 799 -33.78 -21.21 23.36
C ALA A 799 -33.22 -21.98 22.16
N ASN A 800 -33.64 -21.59 20.96
CA ASN A 800 -32.97 -22.08 19.76
C ASN A 800 -31.57 -21.45 19.66
N ALA A 801 -30.62 -22.17 19.08
CA ALA A 801 -29.29 -21.65 18.82
C ALA A 801 -29.35 -20.51 17.79
N TRP A 802 -28.50 -19.51 18.00
CA TRP A 802 -28.37 -18.38 17.09
C TRP A 802 -27.32 -18.68 16.03
N ARG A 803 -27.58 -18.24 14.79
CA ARG A 803 -26.59 -18.30 13.72
C ARG A 803 -25.63 -17.11 13.85
N VAL A 804 -24.41 -17.36 14.32
CA VAL A 804 -23.35 -16.34 14.38
C VAL A 804 -22.69 -16.10 13.00
N GLY A 805 -22.75 -17.09 12.10
CA GLY A 805 -22.28 -16.96 10.72
C GLY A 805 -22.68 -18.15 9.85
N SER A 806 -22.64 -17.98 8.53
CA SER A 806 -22.64 -19.12 7.60
C SER A 806 -21.23 -19.70 7.49
N PHE A 807 -21.05 -20.89 6.92
CA PHE A 807 -19.71 -21.44 6.67
C PHE A 807 -18.80 -20.45 5.92
N GLN A 808 -19.29 -19.90 4.81
CA GLN A 808 -18.50 -19.01 3.94
C GLN A 808 -18.38 -17.58 4.49
N ASN A 809 -19.46 -17.05 5.07
CA ASN A 809 -19.51 -15.71 5.64
C ASN A 809 -19.58 -15.78 7.16
N SER A 810 -18.39 -15.86 7.80
CA SER A 810 -18.18 -15.87 9.24
C SER A 810 -16.89 -15.14 9.63
N TYR A 811 -16.57 -15.08 10.93
CA TYR A 811 -15.29 -14.58 11.46
C TYR A 811 -14.11 -15.51 11.12
N TRP A 812 -14.37 -16.80 10.93
CA TRP A 812 -13.36 -17.84 10.70
C TRP A 812 -13.09 -18.13 9.21
N GLY A 813 -13.95 -17.62 8.32
CA GLY A 813 -13.93 -17.93 6.89
C GLY A 813 -14.30 -19.39 6.58
N SER A 814 -14.10 -19.81 5.33
CA SER A 814 -14.30 -21.18 4.88
C SER A 814 -13.10 -22.03 5.29
N LEU A 815 -13.24 -22.85 6.34
CA LEU A 815 -12.15 -23.68 6.84
C LEU A 815 -11.75 -24.75 5.82
N LEU A 816 -10.49 -24.74 5.37
CA LEU A 816 -10.01 -25.66 4.33
C LEU A 816 -10.13 -27.14 4.72
N ASN A 817 -9.91 -27.45 6.00
CA ASN A 817 -9.94 -28.80 6.54
C ASN A 817 -11.34 -29.27 6.96
N TYR A 818 -12.38 -28.45 6.80
CA TYR A 818 -13.77 -28.83 7.10
C TYR A 818 -14.39 -29.65 5.95
N THR A 819 -13.85 -30.84 5.74
CA THR A 819 -14.28 -31.80 4.71
C THR A 819 -14.16 -33.22 5.25
N PHE A 820 -14.93 -34.18 4.72
CA PHE A 820 -14.78 -35.61 5.03
C PHE A 820 -13.66 -36.29 4.22
N THR A 821 -13.20 -35.66 3.15
CA THR A 821 -12.13 -36.15 2.26
C THR A 821 -10.93 -35.21 2.38
N PRO A 822 -9.90 -35.55 3.19
CA PRO A 822 -8.77 -34.65 3.41
C PRO A 822 -7.92 -34.50 2.15
N ASP A 823 -7.82 -35.57 1.37
CA ASP A 823 -7.05 -35.62 0.13
C ASP A 823 -7.70 -34.77 -0.99
N SER A 824 -8.90 -34.24 -0.78
CA SER A 824 -9.55 -33.31 -1.71
C SER A 824 -9.19 -31.83 -1.44
N ILE A 825 -8.27 -31.57 -0.52
CA ILE A 825 -7.78 -30.22 -0.25
C ILE A 825 -6.59 -29.96 -1.19
N ASP A 826 -6.81 -29.15 -2.22
CA ASP A 826 -5.76 -28.85 -3.21
C ASP A 826 -4.64 -27.98 -2.65
N LEU A 827 -4.88 -27.30 -1.50
CA LEU A 827 -3.95 -26.35 -0.90
C LEU A 827 -3.45 -26.83 0.48
N PRO A 828 -2.13 -26.89 0.72
CA PRO A 828 -1.59 -27.35 2.01
C PRO A 828 -1.90 -26.39 3.18
N PHE A 829 -2.24 -25.13 2.88
CA PHE A 829 -2.68 -24.11 3.83
C PHE A 829 -3.48 -23.02 3.09
N ALA A 830 -4.17 -22.14 3.82
CA ALA A 830 -4.92 -21.04 3.22
C ALA A 830 -3.97 -19.98 2.66
N ARG A 831 -3.87 -19.92 1.34
CA ARG A 831 -3.07 -18.92 0.61
C ARG A 831 -3.53 -17.51 1.00
N ALA A 832 -2.58 -16.65 1.33
CA ALA A 832 -2.86 -15.28 1.80
C ALA A 832 -3.63 -14.41 0.77
N ALA A 833 -3.52 -14.74 -0.52
CA ALA A 833 -4.31 -14.10 -1.58
C ALA A 833 -5.83 -14.30 -1.42
N LEU A 834 -6.26 -15.38 -0.77
CA LEU A 834 -7.66 -15.77 -0.59
C LEU A 834 -8.27 -15.28 0.73
N VAL A 835 -7.46 -14.69 1.61
CA VAL A 835 -7.94 -14.24 2.93
C VAL A 835 -8.30 -12.75 2.92
N ARG A 836 -9.23 -12.38 3.81
CA ARG A 836 -9.57 -10.98 4.09
C ARG A 836 -8.33 -10.25 4.58
N GLN A 837 -8.25 -8.96 4.28
CA GLN A 837 -7.16 -8.16 4.79
C GLN A 837 -7.28 -7.98 6.30
N ASP A 838 -6.24 -8.34 7.04
CA ASP A 838 -6.11 -8.08 8.47
C ASP A 838 -5.00 -7.05 8.75
N ASP A 839 -4.80 -6.72 10.02
CA ASP A 839 -3.84 -5.70 10.43
C ASP A 839 -2.38 -6.16 10.26
N PHE A 840 -2.13 -7.47 10.27
CA PHE A 840 -0.81 -8.02 9.99
C PHE A 840 -0.44 -7.83 8.51
N MET A 841 -1.33 -8.20 7.59
CA MET A 841 -1.15 -8.02 6.16
C MET A 841 -1.04 -6.55 5.76
N LYS A 842 -1.84 -5.66 6.38
CA LYS A 842 -1.70 -4.21 6.21
C LYS A 842 -0.32 -3.73 6.62
N THR A 843 0.16 -4.19 7.77
CA THR A 843 1.48 -3.84 8.30
C THR A 843 2.61 -4.31 7.39
N LEU A 844 2.44 -5.47 6.74
CA LEU A 844 3.37 -5.97 5.72
C LEU A 844 3.20 -5.33 4.33
N GLY A 845 2.34 -4.32 4.19
CA GLY A 845 2.21 -3.53 2.96
C GLY A 845 1.15 -4.02 1.96
N ARG A 846 0.24 -4.94 2.33
CA ARG A 846 -0.95 -5.23 1.51
C ARG A 846 -1.86 -4.00 1.51
N PRO A 847 -2.22 -3.42 0.34
CA PRO A 847 -3.06 -2.23 0.27
C PRO A 847 -4.52 -2.56 0.65
N VAL A 848 -5.25 -1.57 1.16
CA VAL A 848 -6.70 -1.67 1.45
C VAL A 848 -7.58 -1.72 0.20
N ARG A 849 -6.98 -1.46 -0.99
CA ARG A 849 -7.62 -1.52 -2.31
C ARG A 849 -8.87 -0.64 -2.49
N GLU A 850 -9.01 0.38 -1.65
CA GLU A 850 -9.99 1.46 -1.82
C GLU A 850 -9.65 2.33 -3.04
N ASN A 851 -8.35 2.45 -3.40
CA ASN A 851 -7.82 3.09 -4.61
C ASN A 851 -6.93 2.11 -5.38
N VAL A 852 -6.70 2.38 -6.68
CA VAL A 852 -5.81 1.57 -7.51
C VAL A 852 -4.41 1.62 -6.88
N SER A 853 -3.79 0.45 -6.69
CA SER A 853 -2.40 0.33 -6.27
C SER A 853 -1.63 -0.42 -7.34
N THR A 854 -0.63 0.25 -7.89
CA THR A 854 0.10 -0.17 -9.09
C THR A 854 1.54 -0.58 -8.80
N LYS A 855 2.05 -0.12 -7.67
CA LYS A 855 3.32 -0.52 -7.06
C LYS A 855 3.18 -0.48 -5.54
N ARG A 856 3.83 -1.41 -4.85
CA ARG A 856 3.97 -1.42 -3.38
C ARG A 856 5.35 -0.88 -3.01
N SER A 857 5.49 -0.34 -1.79
CA SER A 857 6.81 0.06 -1.30
C SER A 857 7.67 -1.18 -1.03
N GLU A 858 8.91 -1.15 -1.50
CA GLU A 858 9.91 -2.20 -1.23
C GLU A 858 10.67 -1.93 0.10
N GLU A 859 10.54 -0.70 0.63
CA GLU A 859 11.17 -0.30 1.88
C GLU A 859 10.41 -0.85 3.09
N ALA A 860 11.16 -1.40 4.05
CA ALA A 860 10.58 -1.87 5.30
C ALA A 860 10.13 -0.68 6.15
N THR A 861 8.89 -0.70 6.61
CA THR A 861 8.39 0.31 7.53
C THR A 861 8.82 -0.01 8.98
N LEU A 862 8.83 1.01 9.84
CA LEU A 862 9.06 0.80 11.29
C LEU A 862 7.99 -0.13 11.88
N LEU A 863 6.73 0.04 11.46
CA LEU A 863 5.61 -0.78 11.93
C LEU A 863 5.82 -2.26 11.56
N GLN A 864 6.25 -2.53 10.32
CA GLN A 864 6.62 -3.88 9.88
C GLN A 864 7.76 -4.45 10.72
N SER A 865 8.82 -3.67 10.95
CA SER A 865 9.94 -4.10 11.78
C SER A 865 9.51 -4.44 13.21
N LEU A 866 8.69 -3.61 13.84
CA LEU A 866 8.17 -3.85 15.19
C LEU A 866 7.25 -5.07 15.25
N MET A 867 6.40 -5.26 14.24
CA MET A 867 5.50 -6.41 14.14
C MET A 867 6.27 -7.73 14.07
N LEU A 868 7.34 -7.79 13.28
CA LEU A 868 8.14 -9.01 13.11
C LEU A 868 9.14 -9.24 14.26
N THR A 869 9.47 -8.21 15.04
CA THR A 869 10.45 -8.33 16.15
C THR A 869 9.77 -8.64 17.49
N ASN A 870 8.71 -7.90 17.85
CA ASN A 870 8.22 -7.84 19.23
C ASN A 870 6.73 -8.16 19.41
N SER A 871 6.01 -8.55 18.34
CA SER A 871 4.58 -8.78 18.49
C SER A 871 4.27 -10.14 19.09
N SER A 872 3.38 -10.16 20.08
CA SER A 872 2.85 -11.39 20.66
C SER A 872 2.17 -12.27 19.60
N PHE A 873 1.47 -11.63 18.67
CA PHE A 873 0.80 -12.29 17.55
C PHE A 873 1.78 -13.11 16.71
N PHE A 874 2.87 -12.51 16.22
CA PHE A 874 3.87 -13.22 15.41
C PHE A 874 4.63 -14.28 16.23
N HIS A 875 4.93 -13.97 17.49
CA HIS A 875 5.59 -14.89 18.42
C HIS A 875 4.79 -16.18 18.65
N GLU A 876 3.46 -16.08 18.74
CA GLU A 876 2.60 -17.24 18.94
C GLU A 876 2.68 -18.23 17.77
N TYR A 877 2.75 -17.75 16.53
CA TYR A 877 2.90 -18.63 15.35
C TYR A 877 4.30 -19.26 15.26
N LEU A 878 5.33 -18.55 15.70
CA LEU A 878 6.69 -19.09 15.79
C LEU A 878 6.78 -20.19 16.85
N SER A 879 6.20 -19.96 18.03
CA SER A 879 6.12 -20.94 19.11
C SER A 879 5.39 -22.21 18.65
N ARG A 880 4.21 -22.07 18.04
CA ARG A 880 3.49 -23.22 17.44
C ARG A 880 4.29 -23.91 16.34
N GLY A 881 5.04 -23.15 15.54
CA GLY A 881 5.93 -23.71 14.52
C GLY A 881 7.03 -24.56 15.13
N ALA A 882 7.66 -24.08 16.21
CA ALA A 882 8.67 -24.83 16.95
C ALA A 882 8.10 -26.15 17.48
N ASP A 883 6.93 -26.13 18.11
CA ASP A 883 6.25 -27.33 18.61
C ASP A 883 5.96 -28.32 17.46
N ASN A 884 5.40 -27.85 16.35
CA ASN A 884 5.12 -28.68 15.18
C ASN A 884 6.39 -29.33 14.61
N TRP A 885 7.51 -28.61 14.58
CA TRP A 885 8.78 -29.16 14.11
C TRP A 885 9.34 -30.20 15.07
N LEU A 886 9.26 -29.95 16.38
CA LEU A 886 9.72 -30.89 17.42
C LEU A 886 8.90 -32.18 17.43
N GLU A 887 7.57 -32.08 17.24
CA GLU A 887 6.67 -33.24 17.13
C GLU A 887 6.98 -34.09 15.89
N ARG A 888 7.29 -33.45 14.75
CA ARG A 888 7.68 -34.14 13.51
C ARG A 888 9.06 -34.81 13.64
N SER A 889 9.94 -34.24 14.44
CA SER A 889 11.34 -34.61 14.48
C SER A 889 11.62 -35.75 15.44
N GLY A 890 11.24 -36.99 15.10
CA GLY A 890 12.00 -38.17 15.56
C GLY A 890 13.49 -38.17 15.10
N LEU A 891 14.01 -37.00 14.73
CA LEU A 891 15.25 -36.68 14.02
C LEU A 891 16.25 -36.08 15.00
N ASP A 892 17.53 -36.37 14.76
CA ASP A 892 18.65 -35.70 15.42
C ASP A 892 18.58 -34.17 15.21
N ARG A 893 18.97 -33.38 16.23
CA ARG A 893 18.96 -31.90 16.21
C ARG A 893 19.72 -31.35 15.02
N SER A 894 20.83 -31.98 14.64
CA SER A 894 21.62 -31.62 13.46
C SER A 894 20.82 -31.77 12.16
N ALA A 895 20.06 -32.86 12.02
CA ALA A 895 19.23 -33.13 10.84
C ALA A 895 18.01 -32.21 10.78
N LEU A 896 17.43 -31.86 11.93
CA LEU A 896 16.35 -30.87 12.02
C LEU A 896 16.80 -29.52 11.43
N ILE A 897 17.97 -29.02 11.84
CA ILE A 897 18.50 -27.74 11.33
C ILE A 897 18.78 -27.80 9.82
N ASP A 898 19.31 -28.93 9.31
CA ASP A 898 19.51 -29.11 7.87
C ASP A 898 18.19 -29.03 7.09
N GLN A 899 17.15 -29.74 7.56
CA GLN A 899 15.83 -29.71 6.95
C GLN A 899 15.21 -28.31 6.99
N LEU A 900 15.35 -27.59 8.11
CA LEU A 900 14.81 -26.25 8.23
C LEU A 900 15.46 -25.28 7.24
N TYR A 901 16.78 -25.34 7.08
CA TYR A 901 17.53 -24.54 6.10
C TYR A 901 17.17 -24.88 4.66
N LEU A 902 16.97 -26.16 4.35
CA LEU A 902 16.53 -26.60 3.03
C LEU A 902 15.13 -26.07 2.70
N ASN A 903 14.19 -26.15 3.66
CA ASN A 903 12.81 -25.65 3.48
C ASN A 903 12.76 -24.11 3.38
N ALA A 904 13.56 -23.39 4.17
CA ALA A 904 13.53 -21.93 4.19
C ALA A 904 14.33 -21.28 3.05
N LEU A 905 15.54 -21.79 2.79
CA LEU A 905 16.57 -21.13 1.96
C LEU A 905 17.03 -21.98 0.76
N GLY A 906 16.57 -23.23 0.64
CA GLY A 906 16.97 -24.13 -0.46
C GLY A 906 18.45 -24.51 -0.45
N ARG A 907 19.13 -24.43 0.71
CA ARG A 907 20.54 -24.82 0.90
C ARG A 907 20.75 -25.42 2.27
N LEU A 908 21.86 -26.12 2.47
CA LEU A 908 22.32 -26.50 3.80
C LEU A 908 22.91 -25.28 4.55
N PRO A 909 22.88 -25.29 5.91
CA PRO A 909 23.58 -24.30 6.70
C PRO A 909 25.10 -24.44 6.48
N VAL A 910 25.82 -23.32 6.39
CA VAL A 910 27.29 -23.37 6.38
C VAL A 910 27.79 -23.84 7.75
N ARG A 911 29.03 -24.35 7.80
CA ARG A 911 29.60 -24.95 9.02
C ARG A 911 29.48 -24.07 10.28
N LYS A 912 29.63 -22.74 10.12
CA LYS A 912 29.52 -21.78 11.23
C LYS A 912 28.07 -21.63 11.70
N GLU A 913 27.11 -21.50 10.78
CA GLU A 913 25.68 -21.45 11.07
C GLU A 913 25.26 -22.73 11.81
N LYS A 914 25.55 -23.91 11.23
CA LYS A 914 25.18 -25.20 11.80
C LYS A 914 25.69 -25.39 13.23
N LYS A 915 26.97 -25.09 13.46
CA LYS A 915 27.59 -25.21 14.78
C LYS A 915 26.91 -24.30 15.82
N LEU A 916 26.56 -23.07 15.45
CA LEU A 916 25.91 -22.13 16.35
C LEU A 916 24.50 -22.60 16.73
N LEU A 917 23.72 -23.03 15.73
CA LEU A 917 22.32 -23.41 15.91
C LEU A 917 22.18 -24.73 16.67
N VAL A 918 22.99 -25.74 16.36
CA VAL A 918 23.02 -27.00 17.12
C VAL A 918 23.41 -26.75 18.57
N LYS A 919 24.41 -25.89 18.83
CA LYS A 919 24.79 -25.52 20.19
C LYS A 919 23.63 -24.85 20.94
N LYS A 920 22.89 -23.94 20.31
CA LYS A 920 21.71 -23.28 20.94
C LYS A 920 20.65 -24.30 21.35
N MET A 921 20.33 -25.24 20.45
CA MET A 921 19.41 -26.36 20.72
C MET A 921 19.90 -27.35 21.80
N GLU A 922 21.20 -27.34 22.13
CA GLU A 922 21.78 -28.16 23.20
C GLU A 922 21.78 -27.46 24.57
N THR A 923 21.86 -26.13 24.59
CA THR A 923 22.05 -25.34 25.82
C THR A 923 20.77 -24.77 26.41
N GLU A 924 19.71 -24.64 25.61
CA GLU A 924 18.44 -24.01 25.99
C GLU A 924 17.27 -24.99 25.89
N ASP A 925 16.09 -24.56 26.31
CA ASP A 925 14.86 -25.33 26.07
C ASP A 925 14.68 -25.53 24.54
N PRO A 926 14.45 -26.76 24.04
CA PRO A 926 14.37 -27.01 22.60
C PRO A 926 13.25 -26.24 21.89
N GLY A 927 12.13 -25.97 22.57
CA GLY A 927 11.01 -25.20 22.03
C GLY A 927 11.39 -23.74 21.85
N GLU A 928 11.88 -23.10 22.91
CA GLU A 928 12.34 -21.71 22.88
C GLU A 928 13.52 -21.52 21.91
N ALA A 929 14.50 -22.43 21.94
CA ALA A 929 15.65 -22.39 21.06
C ALA A 929 15.24 -22.48 19.59
N LEU A 930 14.32 -23.40 19.24
CA LEU A 930 13.86 -23.55 17.86
C LEU A 930 12.99 -22.38 17.42
N GLN A 931 12.17 -21.83 18.33
CA GLN A 931 11.39 -20.62 18.08
C GLN A 931 12.30 -19.44 17.70
N ASP A 932 13.39 -19.22 18.45
CA ASP A 932 14.40 -18.19 18.13
C ASP A 932 15.09 -18.45 16.78
N ILE A 933 15.37 -19.70 16.46
CA ILE A 933 16.00 -20.09 15.18
C ILE A 933 15.05 -19.81 14.01
N LEU A 934 13.77 -20.16 14.15
CA LEU A 934 12.72 -19.87 13.16
C LEU A 934 12.58 -18.36 12.96
N TRP A 935 12.56 -17.59 14.05
CA TRP A 935 12.53 -16.14 14.02
C TRP A 935 13.73 -15.56 13.26
N ALA A 936 14.95 -15.99 13.61
CA ALA A 936 16.17 -15.53 12.97
C ALA A 936 16.18 -15.85 11.47
N LEU A 937 15.75 -17.05 11.08
CA LEU A 937 15.68 -17.49 9.68
C LEU A 937 14.71 -16.66 8.85
N VAL A 938 13.48 -16.45 9.34
CA VAL A 938 12.47 -15.66 8.63
C VAL A 938 12.89 -14.20 8.51
N LEU A 939 13.70 -13.69 9.44
CA LEU A 939 14.23 -12.34 9.38
C LEU A 939 15.47 -12.17 8.50
N LEU A 940 16.09 -13.25 8.00
CA LEU A 940 17.23 -13.12 7.10
C LEU A 940 16.84 -12.38 5.81
N PRO A 941 17.71 -11.50 5.28
CA PRO A 941 17.53 -10.93 3.94
C PRO A 941 17.37 -12.02 2.87
N GLU A 942 18.08 -13.15 2.98
CA GLU A 942 17.95 -14.29 2.07
C GLU A 942 16.55 -14.92 2.06
N PHE A 943 15.81 -14.81 3.17
CA PHE A 943 14.41 -15.23 3.24
C PHE A 943 13.48 -14.16 2.68
N GLN A 944 13.66 -12.90 3.08
CA GLN A 944 12.74 -11.80 2.81
C GLN A 944 12.89 -11.13 1.43
N LEU A 945 14.00 -11.35 0.73
CA LEU A 945 14.31 -10.66 -0.52
C LEU A 945 14.41 -11.64 -1.70
N ILE A 946 14.18 -11.12 -2.91
CA ILE A 946 14.27 -11.82 -4.21
C ILE A 946 15.39 -11.21 -5.06
#